data_AF-A0A3B9I781-F1
#
_entry.id   AF-A0A3B9I781-F1
#
_cell.length_a   1.000
_cell.length_b   1.000
_cell.length_c   1.000
_cell.angle_alpha   90.00
_cell.angle_beta   90.00
_cell.angle_gamma   90.00
#
_symmetry.space_group_name_H-M   'P 1'
#
loop_
_entity.id
_entity.type
_entity.pdbx_description
1 polymer ?
#
loop_
_entity_poly.entity_id
_entity_poly.type
_entity_poly.pdbx_seq_one_letter_code
_entity_poly.pdbx_strand_id
1 'polypeptide(L)'
;MNWLKMICAVFVIYFCVSIGSAETFDIKPIENSYIDSLNPLDNYGKEQYLKTWSASNRQQRPYLKFYVPEHTDSAIINVFLQNYGGSSFKIYRTTTDWNELDVTYSTGRPILESTNFLDDAPNKGSGVWYSFDVSSVVNEPGYYSFFIATQWGYKNEFNSTRASANQPYMRITTKGSQSDISTNSKTRDSSNSFLINENEKITFSIDAPDILENTQFNWYVNKKKQIEKSKDFEFIVPSCDISQPSSCIWEIRVEGMYANNSPIIREWLISSLEKEHAPDFIDYFIDRDNRWRTGYVSDPWGRQFPSYDQSLNLISKGYYSGSETSNGILLSSKFNITDGTFKFKIRNPGALTISYFKVEGEPEPRYNDGSLMAPSWRYELTSSEFHDYFAILNYRIGFGDKDGRYSWGSYIPISRRGLGQAPGFHWWKGAEWRDITIIKTHDGWWSIWENGVLIPHSYANFEDAFNNATKLTLAANGILEMDCIEVYKDRYIYPKAHIYYGDYPKWWRLVDTTNNRFDPVDIDGIIVSGRPISLKQIADVIDNSSLITYDATTRTAVLKTNLIFTAGSEFIMDDETLVIDTSSGPYSIDIKPGVVFKVFDSKITATDSPLIWNIASSVSMEVFDPIITRNESATTATARNNGIYDFRGSFIVEGSVIDNTCNLFLDAPYEVSMKDVIFSNHSSNDHGDYTLRGAYENHNQKIRQSYGEKGLWIAPRIDLVACSISNVSFVDPKSNIEFKVIGGEWIHNATTVYDSDLSQIDIVAMKALKHEYFVAYREKNEKAFLALLNTLFDEDRLNIAPHSRLGGTYEYDEAAILAKYYLDLSFEDNSGNKVHGGIVSISSSNLLFPAENLYEYRDFITDAYGTGKGGATNYGPNSPQNDTYNGGVHTRWYNALPLGTAVTDSNGRTALPRSDDPKNSIVLIDYVLTSDAGTLKKESLTYTLNANDPSGQSVSLTGISPDPTWYREDPNIPTYTITAIIPDSSTSGPNTIGFAPSEDNPFVSGNSKKFRVWTDVALTSMKWYVDGVQVSSGSLEYDWSILEGSHTIHFEGADTNGAVMQSWSVTGVVQVPEEPKVPESSGGSGTSYTPSATSFTSSIGDSTNFIVDTDEQFTSTQWYFNGAA
;
A
#
# COMPACT_ATOMS: atom_id res chain seq x y z
N MET A 1 45.87 43.79 -53.08
CA MET A 1 46.69 43.21 -51.99
C MET A 1 46.75 44.22 -50.85
N ASN A 2 46.37 43.82 -49.63
CA ASN A 2 46.44 44.58 -48.36
C ASN A 2 45.53 45.80 -48.10
N TRP A 3 44.22 45.63 -48.22
CA TRP A 3 43.24 46.43 -47.44
C TRP A 3 42.42 45.57 -46.46
N LEU A 4 42.29 44.27 -46.74
CA LEU A 4 41.57 43.33 -45.88
C LEU A 4 42.31 42.99 -44.57
N LYS A 5 43.64 43.14 -44.53
CA LYS A 5 44.42 42.91 -43.29
C LYS A 5 44.40 44.09 -42.31
N MET A 6 44.01 45.28 -42.76
CA MET A 6 43.96 46.48 -41.89
C MET A 6 42.59 46.64 -41.22
N ILE A 7 41.52 46.10 -41.82
CA ILE A 7 40.19 46.06 -41.18
C ILE A 7 40.11 44.94 -40.12
N CYS A 8 40.88 43.84 -40.27
CA CYS A 8 41.03 42.86 -39.19
C CYS A 8 41.73 43.43 -37.95
N ALA A 9 42.58 44.46 -38.09
CA ALA A 9 43.19 45.12 -36.92
C ALA A 9 42.21 46.04 -36.16
N VAL A 10 41.14 46.50 -36.80
CA VAL A 10 40.05 47.27 -36.17
C VAL A 10 39.01 46.35 -35.51
N PHE A 11 38.80 45.14 -36.03
CA PHE A 11 37.97 44.12 -35.39
C PHE A 11 38.63 43.49 -34.13
N VAL A 12 39.95 43.52 -34.04
CA VAL A 12 40.71 42.98 -32.88
C VAL A 12 40.77 43.96 -31.71
N ILE A 13 40.39 45.23 -31.89
CA ILE A 13 40.34 46.25 -30.82
C ILE A 13 38.88 46.52 -30.37
N TYR A 14 37.86 46.04 -31.09
CA TYR A 14 36.45 46.13 -30.64
C TYR A 14 35.94 44.88 -29.90
N PHE A 15 36.71 43.77 -29.89
CA PHE A 15 36.62 42.75 -28.84
C PHE A 15 37.36 43.26 -27.59
N CYS A 16 36.99 44.47 -27.14
CA CYS A 16 37.19 44.85 -25.76
C CYS A 16 36.33 43.90 -24.94
N VAL A 17 36.99 42.89 -24.37
CA VAL A 17 36.71 42.47 -23.00
C VAL A 17 36.43 43.75 -22.22
N SER A 18 35.16 44.05 -21.94
CA SER A 18 34.82 45.03 -20.93
C SER A 18 35.36 44.42 -19.65
N ILE A 19 36.50 44.92 -19.19
CA ILE A 19 36.78 44.92 -17.77
C ILE A 19 35.68 45.81 -17.21
N GLY A 20 34.58 45.20 -16.78
CA GLY A 20 33.45 45.93 -16.22
C GLY A 20 33.96 46.62 -14.97
N SER A 21 34.07 47.94 -14.99
CA SER A 21 34.21 48.70 -13.76
C SER A 21 32.94 48.48 -12.94
N ALA A 22 33.06 48.32 -11.62
CA ALA A 22 31.91 48.29 -10.72
C ALA A 22 30.94 49.45 -11.05
N GLU A 23 29.69 49.14 -11.42
CA GLU A 23 28.66 50.10 -11.76
C GLU A 23 27.66 50.22 -10.60
N THR A 24 27.16 51.44 -10.34
CA THR A 24 26.14 51.68 -9.30
C THR A 24 24.83 52.13 -9.93
N PHE A 25 23.72 51.46 -9.61
CA PHE A 25 22.38 51.85 -10.06
C PHE A 25 21.28 51.47 -9.06
N ASP A 26 20.09 52.07 -9.23
CA ASP A 26 18.93 51.90 -8.34
C ASP A 26 17.90 50.96 -8.99
N ILE A 27 17.52 49.90 -8.28
CA ILE A 27 16.46 48.95 -8.68
C ILE A 27 15.21 49.14 -7.80
N LYS A 28 14.02 49.06 -8.41
CA LYS A 28 12.74 49.19 -7.68
C LYS A 28 12.28 47.83 -7.13
N PRO A 29 11.48 47.80 -6.04
CA PRO A 29 10.80 46.59 -5.66
C PRO A 29 9.87 46.14 -6.79
N ILE A 30 9.88 44.84 -7.07
CA ILE A 30 8.98 44.20 -8.02
C ILE A 30 7.61 43.91 -7.40
N GLU A 31 7.56 43.72 -6.08
CA GLU A 31 6.35 43.47 -5.30
C GLU A 31 6.48 44.14 -3.92
N ASN A 32 5.38 44.67 -3.39
CA ASN A 32 5.30 45.14 -2.01
C ASN A 32 3.92 44.88 -1.38
N SER A 33 3.86 44.56 -0.10
CA SER A 33 2.59 44.51 0.61
C SER A 33 2.81 44.68 2.10
N TYR A 34 1.75 44.73 2.89
CA TYR A 34 1.86 44.49 4.32
C TYR A 34 0.76 43.54 4.77
N ILE A 35 0.99 42.80 5.84
CA ILE A 35 -0.05 41.96 6.47
C ILE A 35 -0.56 42.63 7.74
N ASP A 36 -1.78 42.31 8.16
CA ASP A 36 -2.38 42.85 9.39
C ASP A 36 -3.09 41.75 10.20
N SER A 37 -2.61 41.50 11.42
CA SER A 37 -3.21 40.47 12.28
C SER A 37 -4.64 40.78 12.73
N LEU A 38 -5.08 42.06 12.66
CA LEU A 38 -6.46 42.40 13.00
C LEU A 38 -7.45 42.08 11.89
N ASN A 39 -6.98 42.06 10.64
CA ASN A 39 -7.80 41.79 9.45
C ASN A 39 -7.12 40.68 8.65
N PRO A 40 -7.19 39.43 9.13
CA PRO A 40 -6.21 38.43 8.72
C PRO A 40 -6.39 37.91 7.29
N LEU A 41 -7.55 38.16 6.67
CA LEU A 41 -7.89 37.76 5.30
C LEU A 41 -7.71 38.89 4.27
N ASP A 42 -7.41 40.11 4.70
CA ASP A 42 -7.29 41.25 3.78
C ASP A 42 -5.92 41.28 3.10
N ASN A 43 -5.91 41.59 1.81
CA ASN A 43 -4.71 41.87 1.02
C ASN A 43 -4.50 43.40 0.89
N TYR A 44 -3.25 43.85 1.06
CA TYR A 44 -2.89 45.26 1.01
C TYR A 44 -1.89 45.62 -0.10
N GLY A 45 -1.71 44.77 -1.11
CA GLY A 45 -0.73 44.97 -2.19
C GLY A 45 -1.02 46.20 -3.08
N LYS A 46 -2.25 46.72 -3.05
CA LYS A 46 -2.67 47.90 -3.83
C LYS A 46 -2.58 49.22 -3.08
N GLU A 47 -2.17 49.19 -1.81
CA GLU A 47 -2.10 50.40 -0.98
C GLU A 47 -0.96 51.33 -1.37
N GLN A 48 -1.14 52.63 -1.15
CA GLN A 48 -0.08 53.64 -1.35
C GLN A 48 0.97 53.63 -0.23
N TYR A 49 0.68 52.92 0.88
CA TYR A 49 1.50 52.91 2.08
C TYR A 49 1.71 51.50 2.61
N LEU A 50 2.93 51.24 3.09
CA LEU A 50 3.33 50.03 3.78
C LEU A 50 3.36 50.29 5.28
N LYS A 51 2.57 49.55 6.06
CA LYS A 51 2.41 49.79 7.50
C LYS A 51 3.24 48.82 8.32
N THR A 52 3.89 49.33 9.36
CA THR A 52 4.57 48.52 10.37
C THR A 52 4.06 48.87 11.77
N TRP A 53 3.72 47.85 12.54
CA TRP A 53 3.24 47.96 13.92
C TRP A 53 3.51 46.63 14.64
N SER A 54 4.40 46.61 15.63
CA SER A 54 4.63 45.44 16.47
C SER A 54 4.17 45.67 17.92
N ALA A 55 2.94 45.25 18.24
CA ALA A 55 2.39 45.22 19.61
C ALA A 55 1.86 43.82 19.96
N SER A 56 1.63 43.56 21.25
CA SER A 56 1.12 42.26 21.72
C SER A 56 -0.26 41.91 21.16
N ASN A 57 -1.06 42.92 20.79
CA ASN A 57 -2.42 42.77 20.28
C ASN A 57 -2.57 43.05 18.77
N ARG A 58 -1.49 43.46 18.08
CA ARG A 58 -1.52 43.73 16.63
C ARG A 58 -0.14 43.61 16.01
N GLN A 59 -0.06 42.93 14.88
CA GLN A 59 1.15 42.78 14.07
C GLN A 59 0.86 43.27 12.65
N GLN A 60 1.53 44.35 12.25
CA GLN A 60 1.62 44.81 10.87
C GLN A 60 3.05 44.72 10.38
N ARG A 61 3.27 44.05 9.24
CA ARG A 61 4.60 43.81 8.69
C ARG A 61 4.64 44.17 7.20
N PRO A 62 5.42 45.17 6.79
CA PRO A 62 5.61 45.54 5.40
C PRO A 62 6.71 44.69 4.76
N TYR A 63 6.46 44.21 3.54
CA TYR A 63 7.35 43.38 2.74
C TYR A 63 7.73 44.09 1.45
N LEU A 64 8.99 43.94 1.05
CA LEU A 64 9.57 44.47 -0.19
C LEU A 64 10.38 43.37 -0.88
N LYS A 65 10.08 43.09 -2.15
CA LYS A 65 10.80 42.10 -2.96
C LYS A 65 11.50 42.79 -4.14
N PHE A 66 12.73 42.40 -4.42
CA PHE A 66 13.59 42.95 -5.47
C PHE A 66 14.10 41.84 -6.37
N TYR A 67 14.45 42.17 -7.62
CA TYR A 67 15.27 41.32 -8.49
C TYR A 67 16.61 42.03 -8.75
N VAL A 68 17.70 41.38 -8.38
CA VAL A 68 19.07 41.85 -8.54
C VAL A 68 19.63 41.18 -9.80
N PRO A 69 20.09 41.92 -10.80
CA PRO A 69 20.43 41.36 -12.11
C PRO A 69 21.86 40.82 -12.21
N GLU A 70 22.76 41.24 -11.32
CA GLU A 70 24.20 40.98 -11.42
C GLU A 70 24.82 40.73 -10.04
N HIS A 71 26.05 40.17 -10.02
CA HIS A 71 26.80 40.06 -8.78
C HIS A 71 27.12 41.43 -8.20
N THR A 72 26.95 41.56 -6.88
CA THR A 72 27.03 42.86 -6.18
C THR A 72 28.10 42.86 -5.10
N ASP A 73 28.78 43.99 -4.96
CA ASP A 73 29.71 44.31 -3.87
C ASP A 73 29.00 45.01 -2.70
N SER A 74 27.96 45.82 -3.01
CA SER A 74 27.15 46.48 -1.99
C SER A 74 25.69 46.58 -2.42
N ALA A 75 24.75 46.47 -1.47
CA ALA A 75 23.32 46.66 -1.67
C ALA A 75 22.68 47.42 -0.50
N ILE A 76 22.05 48.56 -0.77
CA ILE A 76 21.43 49.42 0.24
C ILE A 76 19.95 49.66 -0.10
N ILE A 77 19.04 49.19 0.74
CA ILE A 77 17.59 49.44 0.60
C ILE A 77 17.25 50.81 1.17
N ASN A 78 16.52 51.61 0.41
CA ASN A 78 16.04 52.93 0.81
C ASN A 78 14.51 52.95 0.81
N VAL A 79 13.92 53.30 1.95
CA VAL A 79 12.47 53.47 2.14
C VAL A 79 12.16 54.86 2.68
N PHE A 80 11.11 55.48 2.15
CA PHE A 80 10.69 56.80 2.59
C PHE A 80 9.58 56.68 3.64
N LEU A 81 9.83 57.25 4.82
CA LEU A 81 8.85 57.25 5.90
C LEU A 81 7.97 58.50 5.83
N GLN A 82 6.67 58.33 5.58
CA GLN A 82 5.72 59.44 5.49
C GLN A 82 5.11 59.80 6.85
N ASN A 83 4.75 58.79 7.66
CA ASN A 83 4.12 59.00 8.96
C ASN A 83 4.86 58.24 10.05
N TYR A 84 5.53 58.98 10.93
CA TYR A 84 6.29 58.44 12.05
C TYR A 84 5.42 58.39 13.31
N GLY A 85 5.19 57.19 13.83
CA GLY A 85 4.54 56.97 15.12
C GLY A 85 5.50 56.75 16.28
N GLY A 86 6.79 56.48 16.04
CA GLY A 86 7.78 56.16 17.09
C GLY A 86 8.58 54.87 16.80
N SER A 87 9.72 54.68 17.50
CA SER A 87 10.67 53.55 17.40
C SER A 87 11.82 53.69 16.39
N SER A 88 12.83 52.82 16.53
CA SER A 88 13.83 52.49 15.50
C SER A 88 13.34 51.31 14.66
N PHE A 89 13.92 51.15 13.47
CA PHE A 89 13.51 50.12 12.51
C PHE A 89 14.61 49.09 12.32
N LYS A 90 14.22 47.83 12.19
CA LYS A 90 15.08 46.72 11.85
C LYS A 90 14.61 46.09 10.55
N ILE A 91 15.55 45.76 9.67
CA ILE A 91 15.23 45.01 8.45
C ILE A 91 15.63 43.55 8.61
N TYR A 92 14.78 42.67 8.11
CA TYR A 92 15.02 41.23 8.13
C TYR A 92 14.83 40.68 6.73
N ARG A 93 15.55 39.59 6.43
CA ARG A 93 15.35 38.82 5.21
C ARG A 93 14.12 37.90 5.35
N THR A 94 13.40 37.71 4.25
CA THR A 94 12.23 36.82 4.18
C THR A 94 12.28 35.99 2.89
N THR A 95 11.52 34.91 2.86
CA THR A 95 11.33 34.11 1.65
C THR A 95 10.75 34.95 0.51
N THR A 96 11.06 34.56 -0.72
CA THR A 96 10.64 35.25 -1.95
C THR A 96 9.39 34.61 -2.60
N ASP A 97 8.89 33.51 -2.05
CA ASP A 97 7.79 32.66 -2.56
C ASP A 97 6.37 33.21 -2.31
N TRP A 98 6.24 34.54 -2.24
CA TRP A 98 4.96 35.23 -2.07
C TRP A 98 4.62 36.09 -3.28
N ASN A 99 3.32 36.41 -3.42
CA ASN A 99 2.75 37.26 -4.46
C ASN A 99 2.05 38.47 -3.83
N GLU A 100 2.24 39.66 -4.41
CA GLU A 100 1.61 40.92 -3.95
C GLU A 100 0.07 40.83 -3.81
N LEU A 101 -0.59 40.05 -4.66
CA LEU A 101 -2.05 39.95 -4.77
C LEU A 101 -2.67 38.91 -3.83
N ASP A 102 -1.91 37.93 -3.37
CA ASP A 102 -2.43 36.77 -2.62
C ASP A 102 -1.99 36.76 -1.15
N VAL A 103 -0.98 37.57 -0.79
CA VAL A 103 -0.47 37.62 0.58
C VAL A 103 -1.48 38.25 1.54
N THR A 104 -1.80 37.52 2.62
CA THR A 104 -2.62 37.98 3.76
C THR A 104 -1.93 37.59 5.06
N TYR A 105 -2.54 37.89 6.22
CA TYR A 105 -1.99 37.40 7.49
C TYR A 105 -2.18 35.88 7.65
N SER A 106 -3.28 35.33 7.13
CA SER A 106 -3.66 33.92 7.23
C SER A 106 -3.08 33.04 6.12
N THR A 107 -2.80 33.58 4.94
CA THR A 107 -2.38 32.81 3.75
C THR A 107 -1.24 33.51 3.02
N GLY A 108 -0.28 32.77 2.48
CA GLY A 108 0.79 33.31 1.62
C GLY A 108 1.78 34.25 2.33
N ARG A 109 1.79 34.28 3.66
CA ARG A 109 2.70 35.12 4.46
C ARG A 109 4.16 34.69 4.29
N PRO A 110 5.08 35.60 3.93
CA PRO A 110 6.50 35.29 3.81
C PRO A 110 7.10 34.85 5.16
N ILE A 111 7.92 33.80 5.12
CA ILE A 111 8.59 33.24 6.31
C ILE A 111 9.83 34.07 6.60
N LEU A 112 10.11 34.28 7.89
CA LEU A 112 11.31 34.96 8.36
C LEU A 112 12.52 34.04 8.17
N GLU A 113 13.53 34.49 7.42
CA GLU A 113 14.73 33.68 7.18
C GLU A 113 15.73 33.75 8.34
N SER A 114 15.70 34.80 9.16
CA SER A 114 16.52 34.83 10.39
C SER A 114 15.85 35.66 11.48
N THR A 115 15.97 35.19 12.73
CA THR A 115 15.59 35.99 13.91
C THR A 115 16.54 37.17 14.15
N ASN A 116 17.72 37.16 13.51
CA ASN A 116 18.62 38.29 13.48
C ASN A 116 18.23 39.26 12.36
N PHE A 117 18.25 40.56 12.68
CA PHE A 117 18.09 41.60 11.68
C PHE A 117 19.40 41.77 10.89
N LEU A 118 19.30 42.18 9.63
CA LEU A 118 20.47 42.42 8.77
C LEU A 118 21.15 43.74 9.09
N ASP A 119 20.33 44.77 9.32
CA ASP A 119 20.75 46.12 9.64
C ASP A 119 19.64 46.85 10.43
N ASP A 120 20.03 47.88 11.17
CA ASP A 120 19.11 48.73 11.92
C ASP A 120 19.32 50.21 11.60
N ALA A 121 18.21 50.92 11.47
CA ALA A 121 18.24 52.34 11.16
C ALA A 121 17.83 53.16 12.40
N PRO A 122 18.69 54.11 12.84
CA PRO A 122 18.36 54.97 13.98
C PRO A 122 17.19 55.90 13.64
N ASN A 123 16.50 56.37 14.67
CA ASN A 123 15.34 57.25 14.53
C ASN A 123 15.72 58.61 13.89
N LYS A 124 15.00 59.00 12.82
CA LYS A 124 15.18 60.26 12.07
C LYS A 124 13.89 61.09 11.91
N GLY A 125 12.71 60.58 12.34
CA GLY A 125 11.41 61.26 12.20
C GLY A 125 10.72 61.08 10.83
N SER A 126 9.59 61.77 10.62
CA SER A 126 8.82 61.74 9.35
C SER A 126 9.49 62.53 8.22
N GLY A 127 9.19 62.16 6.97
CA GLY A 127 9.58 62.93 5.78
C GLY A 127 11.03 62.70 5.33
N VAL A 128 11.65 61.60 5.75
CA VAL A 128 13.07 61.28 5.49
C VAL A 128 13.24 59.87 4.96
N TRP A 129 14.38 59.63 4.30
CA TRP A 129 14.80 58.32 3.86
C TRP A 129 15.46 57.53 4.99
N TYR A 130 15.03 56.29 5.14
CA TYR A 130 15.68 55.27 5.94
C TYR A 130 16.42 54.32 5.00
N SER A 131 17.70 54.07 5.31
CA SER A 131 18.60 53.25 4.51
C SER A 131 19.03 52.05 5.33
N PHE A 132 19.06 50.87 4.72
CA PHE A 132 19.49 49.63 5.34
C PHE A 132 20.52 48.94 4.45
N ASP A 133 21.68 48.62 5.00
CA ASP A 133 22.72 47.84 4.33
C ASP A 133 22.37 46.34 4.36
N VAL A 134 22.10 45.79 3.18
CA VAL A 134 21.77 44.36 3.00
C VAL A 134 22.85 43.63 2.20
N SER A 135 24.04 44.22 2.05
CA SER A 135 25.17 43.65 1.30
C SER A 135 25.63 42.30 1.86
N SER A 136 25.34 42.02 3.13
CA SER A 136 25.65 40.74 3.78
C SER A 136 24.91 39.55 3.16
N VAL A 137 23.80 39.80 2.45
CA VAL A 137 22.96 38.78 1.83
C VAL A 137 22.71 38.99 0.34
N VAL A 138 22.86 40.21 -0.17
CA VAL A 138 22.74 40.53 -1.61
C VAL A 138 24.14 40.68 -2.20
N ASN A 139 24.62 39.62 -2.84
CA ASN A 139 25.97 39.53 -3.42
C ASN A 139 25.98 38.81 -4.79
N GLU A 140 24.85 38.26 -5.21
CA GLU A 140 24.64 37.50 -6.44
C GLU A 140 23.37 37.99 -7.14
N PRO A 141 23.17 37.70 -8.43
CA PRO A 141 21.89 37.95 -9.06
C PRO A 141 20.78 37.14 -8.38
N GLY A 142 19.52 37.52 -8.56
CA GLY A 142 18.36 36.80 -8.04
C GLY A 142 17.30 37.67 -7.36
N TYR A 143 16.23 37.04 -6.94
CA TYR A 143 15.17 37.60 -6.11
C TYR A 143 15.57 37.67 -4.64
N TYR A 144 15.26 38.79 -4.01
CA TYR A 144 15.48 39.04 -2.58
C TYR A 144 14.25 39.68 -1.95
N SER A 145 13.82 39.20 -0.79
CA SER A 145 12.67 39.75 -0.07
C SER A 145 13.03 40.13 1.36
N PHE A 146 12.42 41.21 1.84
CA PHE A 146 12.71 41.80 3.14
C PHE A 146 11.44 42.28 3.82
N PHE A 147 11.44 42.31 5.15
CA PHE A 147 10.40 43.00 5.92
C PHE A 147 11.01 43.94 6.97
N ILE A 148 10.27 44.99 7.32
CA ILE A 148 10.72 46.03 8.26
C ILE A 148 9.89 45.99 9.55
N ALA A 149 10.54 45.76 10.69
CA ALA A 149 9.89 45.73 12.00
C ALA A 149 10.18 46.99 12.81
N THR A 150 9.19 47.47 13.57
CA THR A 150 9.41 48.41 14.67
C THR A 150 9.85 47.66 15.92
N GLN A 151 10.73 48.27 16.73
CA GLN A 151 11.08 47.70 18.04
C GLN A 151 10.01 47.91 19.12
N TRP A 152 9.17 48.94 18.95
CA TRP A 152 8.18 49.39 19.94
C TRP A 152 6.81 49.55 19.27
N GLY A 153 5.72 49.37 20.02
CA GLY A 153 4.33 49.23 19.55
C GLY A 153 3.66 50.46 18.95
N TYR A 154 4.39 51.19 18.10
CA TYR A 154 3.93 52.36 17.37
C TYR A 154 3.67 52.02 15.90
N LYS A 155 2.63 52.64 15.34
CA LYS A 155 2.27 52.54 13.93
C LYS A 155 3.14 53.48 13.08
N ASN A 156 3.81 52.97 12.07
CA ASN A 156 4.56 53.78 11.11
C ASN A 156 4.14 53.45 9.66
N GLU A 157 4.22 54.42 8.75
CA GLU A 157 3.78 54.29 7.36
C GLU A 157 4.90 54.70 6.39
N PHE A 158 5.39 53.73 5.62
CA PHE A 158 6.35 53.94 4.53
C PHE A 158 5.62 54.05 3.20
N ASN A 159 6.21 54.74 2.22
CA ASN A 159 5.67 54.76 0.87
C ASN A 159 5.81 53.40 0.19
N SER A 160 4.78 52.98 -0.55
CA SER A 160 4.85 51.82 -1.44
C SER A 160 5.28 52.22 -2.85
N THR A 161 5.45 51.24 -3.75
CA THR A 161 5.63 51.47 -5.19
C THR A 161 4.41 52.13 -5.85
N ARG A 162 3.25 52.15 -5.19
CA ARG A 162 2.02 52.84 -5.66
C ARG A 162 1.93 54.29 -5.19
N ALA A 163 2.87 54.75 -4.36
CA ALA A 163 2.96 56.16 -4.00
C ALA A 163 3.31 57.03 -5.21
N SER A 164 2.79 58.25 -5.24
CA SER A 164 3.02 59.22 -6.34
C SER A 164 4.45 59.77 -6.38
N ALA A 165 5.19 59.68 -5.28
CA ALA A 165 6.58 60.11 -5.16
C ALA A 165 7.30 59.34 -4.04
N ASN A 166 8.64 59.42 -4.00
CA ASN A 166 9.49 58.79 -2.99
C ASN A 166 9.24 57.29 -2.82
N GLN A 167 9.14 56.59 -3.95
CA GLN A 167 8.96 55.13 -3.98
C GLN A 167 10.22 54.43 -3.46
N PRO A 168 10.09 53.33 -2.71
CA PRO A 168 11.24 52.55 -2.24
C PRO A 168 12.10 52.05 -3.39
N TYR A 169 13.41 51.90 -3.14
CA TYR A 169 14.38 51.36 -4.09
C TYR A 169 15.58 50.71 -3.36
N MET A 170 16.33 49.86 -4.04
CA MET A 170 17.61 49.33 -3.57
C MET A 170 18.70 49.86 -4.48
N ARG A 171 19.75 50.44 -3.90
CA ARG A 171 20.96 50.86 -4.61
C ARG A 171 21.95 49.71 -4.58
N ILE A 172 22.38 49.24 -5.75
CA ILE A 172 23.39 48.19 -5.85
C ILE A 172 24.65 48.71 -6.52
N THR A 173 25.80 48.18 -6.12
CA THR A 173 27.10 48.36 -6.79
C THR A 173 27.56 46.99 -7.27
N THR A 174 27.81 46.82 -8.57
CA THR A 174 28.20 45.54 -9.17
C THR A 174 29.66 45.20 -8.92
N LYS A 175 30.00 43.91 -8.95
CA LYS A 175 31.38 43.41 -8.86
C LYS A 175 32.14 43.69 -10.14
N GLY A 176 33.35 44.24 -10.03
CA GLY A 176 34.27 44.35 -11.18
C GLY A 176 34.68 42.97 -11.69
N SER A 177 34.65 42.75 -13.01
CA SER A 177 34.75 41.43 -13.65
C SER A 177 36.07 40.68 -13.36
N GLN A 178 36.08 39.78 -12.38
CA GLN A 178 36.97 38.61 -12.26
C GLN A 178 36.24 37.48 -11.50
N SER A 179 35.15 36.96 -12.06
CA SER A 179 34.61 35.66 -11.63
C SER A 179 34.90 34.65 -12.74
N ASP A 180 35.35 33.45 -12.37
CA ASP A 180 35.68 32.41 -13.34
C ASP A 180 34.50 32.08 -14.24
N ILE A 181 34.74 31.99 -15.54
CA ILE A 181 33.67 31.76 -16.49
C ILE A 181 33.60 30.25 -16.76
N SER A 182 32.64 29.59 -16.14
CA SER A 182 32.15 28.30 -16.62
C SER A 182 31.18 28.55 -17.77
N THR A 183 31.45 27.97 -18.94
CA THR A 183 30.58 28.09 -20.13
C THR A 183 30.12 26.75 -20.64
N ASN A 184 29.07 26.77 -21.46
CA ASN A 184 28.64 25.64 -22.26
C ASN A 184 28.33 26.08 -23.70
N SER A 185 28.41 25.17 -24.66
CA SER A 185 28.20 25.49 -26.08
C SER A 185 26.72 25.74 -26.47
N LYS A 186 25.76 25.40 -25.60
CA LYS A 186 24.31 25.51 -25.84
C LYS A 186 23.80 26.93 -25.57
N THR A 187 23.90 27.40 -24.33
CA THR A 187 23.46 28.76 -23.94
C THR A 187 24.56 29.79 -24.14
N ARG A 188 25.83 29.36 -24.26
CA ARG A 188 27.00 30.22 -24.48
C ARG A 188 27.20 31.28 -23.40
N ASP A 189 26.71 30.97 -22.21
CA ASP A 189 26.79 31.80 -21.01
C ASP A 189 27.11 30.92 -19.79
N SER A 190 26.99 31.50 -18.59
CA SER A 190 27.19 30.82 -17.31
C SER A 190 25.90 30.15 -16.78
N SER A 191 24.92 29.83 -17.63
CA SER A 191 23.72 29.12 -17.19
C SER A 191 24.08 27.73 -16.69
N ASN A 192 23.67 27.43 -15.46
CA ASN A 192 23.91 26.16 -14.80
C ASN A 192 22.76 25.16 -15.02
N SER A 193 21.63 25.56 -15.61
CA SER A 193 20.59 24.61 -16.01
C SER A 193 19.86 25.02 -17.27
N PHE A 194 19.46 24.05 -18.09
CA PHE A 194 18.71 24.28 -19.34
C PHE A 194 18.20 22.97 -19.96
N LEU A 195 17.23 23.11 -20.87
CA LEU A 195 16.77 22.01 -21.73
C LEU A 195 17.74 21.75 -22.89
N ILE A 196 17.86 20.49 -23.26
CA ILE A 196 18.71 20.01 -24.36
C ILE A 196 18.04 18.88 -25.13
N ASN A 197 18.33 18.75 -26.42
CA ASN A 197 17.75 17.67 -27.23
C ASN A 197 18.56 16.38 -27.11
N GLU A 198 17.89 15.24 -27.26
CA GLU A 198 18.55 13.94 -27.41
C GLU A 198 19.51 13.94 -28.61
N ASN A 199 20.62 13.21 -28.49
CA ASN A 199 21.71 13.14 -29.47
C ASN A 199 22.41 14.47 -29.77
N GLU A 200 22.04 15.57 -29.11
CA GLU A 200 22.74 16.83 -29.23
C GLU A 200 24.14 16.71 -28.58
N LYS A 201 25.15 17.27 -29.24
CA LYS A 201 26.51 17.34 -28.71
C LYS A 201 26.70 18.69 -28.04
N ILE A 202 27.07 18.66 -26.76
CA ILE A 202 27.37 19.86 -25.97
C ILE A 202 28.80 19.79 -25.44
N THR A 203 29.46 20.94 -25.33
CA THR A 203 30.78 21.09 -24.72
C THR A 203 30.64 21.96 -23.48
N PHE A 204 31.14 21.46 -22.35
CA PHE A 204 31.27 22.20 -21.10
C PHE A 204 32.74 22.61 -20.92
N SER A 205 32.98 23.86 -20.56
CA SER A 205 34.33 24.43 -20.53
C SER A 205 34.57 25.25 -19.27
N ILE A 206 35.78 25.12 -18.72
CA ILE A 206 36.28 25.94 -17.62
C ILE A 206 37.33 26.91 -18.15
N ASP A 207 37.00 28.20 -18.16
CA ASP A 207 37.92 29.28 -18.51
C ASP A 207 38.14 30.18 -17.27
N ALA A 208 39.11 29.78 -16.44
CA ALA A 208 39.60 30.58 -15.32
C ALA A 208 40.99 31.17 -15.61
N PRO A 209 41.23 32.45 -15.29
CA PRO A 209 42.47 33.15 -15.64
C PRO A 209 43.71 32.70 -14.85
N ASP A 210 43.55 31.93 -13.77
CA ASP A 210 44.58 31.55 -12.79
C ASP A 210 44.63 30.03 -12.53
N ILE A 211 44.31 29.20 -13.52
CA ILE A 211 44.47 27.73 -13.45
C ILE A 211 45.97 27.36 -13.51
N LEU A 212 46.42 26.36 -12.74
CA LEU A 212 47.78 25.84 -12.86
C LEU A 212 48.01 25.21 -14.24
N GLU A 213 49.18 25.41 -14.85
CA GLU A 213 49.52 24.87 -16.18
C GLU A 213 49.35 23.34 -16.31
N ASN A 214 49.35 22.60 -15.19
CA ASN A 214 49.19 21.14 -15.14
C ASN A 214 47.94 20.67 -14.37
N THR A 215 46.92 21.53 -14.19
CA THR A 215 45.67 21.12 -13.53
C THR A 215 45.00 19.99 -14.31
N GLN A 216 44.77 18.86 -13.64
CA GLN A 216 43.92 17.79 -14.14
C GLN A 216 42.49 17.99 -13.65
N PHE A 217 41.52 17.87 -14.55
CA PHE A 217 40.10 17.95 -14.22
C PHE A 217 39.52 16.57 -13.96
N ASN A 218 38.54 16.47 -13.07
CA ASN A 218 37.73 15.27 -12.89
C ASN A 218 36.29 15.60 -13.24
N TRP A 219 35.81 15.03 -14.35
CA TRP A 219 34.43 15.16 -14.79
C TRP A 219 33.58 14.02 -14.23
N TYR A 220 32.32 14.32 -13.93
CA TYR A 220 31.32 13.37 -13.46
C TYR A 220 29.99 13.63 -14.17
N VAL A 221 29.27 12.56 -14.48
CA VAL A 221 27.90 12.60 -14.99
C VAL A 221 27.03 11.79 -14.04
N ASN A 222 26.03 12.39 -13.40
CA ASN A 222 25.19 11.76 -12.38
C ASN A 222 26.03 10.98 -11.34
N LYS A 223 27.04 11.65 -10.78
CA LYS A 223 28.04 11.12 -9.83
C LYS A 223 28.98 10.02 -10.36
N LYS A 224 28.88 9.61 -11.63
CA LYS A 224 29.81 8.65 -12.25
C LYS A 224 31.00 9.38 -12.87
N LYS A 225 32.21 9.05 -12.41
CA LYS A 225 33.47 9.64 -12.89
C LYS A 225 33.71 9.31 -14.37
N GLN A 226 34.11 10.32 -15.14
CA GLN A 226 34.45 10.21 -16.55
C GLN A 226 35.97 10.10 -16.74
N ILE A 227 36.36 9.57 -17.91
CA ILE A 227 37.77 9.37 -18.27
C ILE A 227 38.46 10.70 -18.57
N GLU A 228 37.72 11.69 -19.09
CA GLU A 228 38.23 13.01 -19.49
C GLU A 228 38.96 13.75 -18.35
N LYS A 229 40.05 14.44 -18.73
CA LYS A 229 40.95 15.21 -17.84
C LYS A 229 41.23 16.63 -18.31
N SER A 230 40.77 17.00 -19.49
CA SER A 230 40.87 18.35 -20.07
C SER A 230 39.94 19.34 -19.36
N LYS A 231 40.20 20.64 -19.58
CA LYS A 231 39.32 21.75 -19.16
C LYS A 231 37.98 21.79 -19.91
N ASP A 232 37.91 21.04 -21.02
CA ASP A 232 36.74 20.89 -21.87
C ASP A 232 36.21 19.46 -21.78
N PHE A 233 34.88 19.30 -21.70
CA PHE A 233 34.20 18.01 -21.71
C PHE A 233 33.09 18.00 -22.73
N GLU A 234 33.21 17.09 -23.70
CA GLU A 234 32.16 16.86 -24.70
C GLU A 234 31.21 15.77 -24.23
N PHE A 235 29.92 16.11 -24.16
CA PHE A 235 28.85 15.20 -23.79
C PHE A 235 27.87 15.05 -24.96
N ILE A 236 27.58 13.81 -25.35
CA ILE A 236 26.52 13.49 -26.31
C ILE A 236 25.32 13.05 -25.48
N VAL A 237 24.22 13.81 -25.56
CA VAL A 237 23.01 13.54 -24.78
C VAL A 237 22.42 12.18 -25.18
N PRO A 238 22.31 11.22 -24.25
CA PRO A 238 21.69 9.92 -24.53
C PRO A 238 20.22 10.03 -24.93
N SER A 239 19.67 8.96 -25.50
CA SER A 239 18.24 8.85 -25.71
C SER A 239 17.48 8.83 -24.38
N CYS A 240 16.33 9.48 -24.34
CA CYS A 240 15.50 9.58 -23.15
C CYS A 240 14.53 8.38 -23.04
N ASP A 241 14.47 7.74 -21.86
CA ASP A 241 13.42 6.77 -21.52
C ASP A 241 12.40 7.46 -20.60
N ILE A 242 11.27 7.90 -21.15
CA ILE A 242 10.23 8.64 -20.41
C ILE A 242 9.60 7.78 -19.30
N SER A 243 9.65 6.45 -19.42
CA SER A 243 9.23 5.53 -18.35
C SER A 243 10.21 5.53 -17.16
N GLN A 244 11.43 6.02 -17.37
CA GLN A 244 12.49 6.20 -16.39
C GLN A 244 13.02 7.64 -16.47
N PRO A 245 12.25 8.65 -16.05
CA PRO A 245 12.55 10.07 -16.30
C PRO A 245 13.91 10.53 -15.77
N SER A 246 14.44 9.93 -14.70
CA SER A 246 15.82 10.18 -14.22
C SER A 246 16.90 9.86 -15.28
N SER A 247 16.61 9.03 -16.27
CA SER A 247 17.51 8.74 -17.41
C SER A 247 17.67 9.92 -18.36
N CYS A 248 16.79 10.91 -18.25
CA CYS A 248 16.70 12.10 -19.09
C CYS A 248 17.10 13.39 -18.35
N ILE A 249 17.68 13.23 -17.16
CA ILE A 249 18.18 14.31 -16.30
C ILE A 249 19.64 14.00 -16.01
N TRP A 250 20.51 14.96 -16.31
CA TRP A 250 21.95 14.79 -16.13
C TRP A 250 22.53 15.95 -15.36
N GLU A 251 23.12 15.63 -14.21
CA GLU A 251 24.07 16.47 -13.52
C GLU A 251 25.46 16.25 -14.12
N ILE A 252 26.06 17.33 -14.63
CA ILE A 252 27.43 17.36 -15.13
C ILE A 252 28.26 18.13 -14.11
N ARG A 253 29.24 17.48 -13.50
CA ARG A 253 30.12 18.10 -12.49
C ARG A 253 31.57 18.05 -12.94
N VAL A 254 32.32 19.10 -12.62
CA VAL A 254 33.78 19.14 -12.80
C VAL A 254 34.49 19.60 -11.54
N GLU A 255 35.61 18.94 -11.24
CA GLU A 255 36.51 19.28 -10.15
C GLU A 255 37.93 19.54 -10.66
N GLY A 256 38.58 20.59 -10.18
CA GLY A 256 39.94 21.00 -10.55
C GLY A 256 40.61 21.84 -9.45
N MET A 257 41.72 22.50 -9.75
CA MET A 257 42.47 23.33 -8.78
C MET A 257 42.98 24.63 -9.42
N TYR A 258 42.82 25.75 -8.71
CA TYR A 258 43.43 27.04 -9.02
C TYR A 258 44.90 27.11 -8.58
N ALA A 259 45.63 28.12 -9.07
CA ALA A 259 47.03 28.38 -8.68
C ALA A 259 47.23 28.69 -7.20
N ASN A 260 46.20 29.18 -6.51
CA ASN A 260 46.22 29.44 -5.07
C ASN A 260 45.88 28.20 -4.20
N ASN A 261 45.85 27.00 -4.81
CA ASN A 261 45.43 25.74 -4.19
C ASN A 261 43.96 25.69 -3.71
N SER A 262 43.09 26.57 -4.21
CA SER A 262 41.64 26.45 -3.97
C SER A 262 41.02 25.46 -4.97
N PRO A 263 39.99 24.69 -4.57
CA PRO A 263 39.31 23.76 -5.47
C PRO A 263 38.40 24.51 -6.46
N ILE A 264 38.45 24.10 -7.72
CA ILE A 264 37.46 24.42 -8.75
C ILE A 264 36.38 23.36 -8.64
N ILE A 265 35.13 23.76 -8.40
CA ILE A 265 33.97 22.87 -8.48
C ILE A 265 32.90 23.61 -9.28
N ARG A 266 32.34 22.99 -10.32
CA ARG A 266 31.21 23.53 -11.11
C ARG A 266 30.24 22.41 -11.47
N GLU A 267 28.96 22.75 -11.55
CA GLU A 267 27.87 21.82 -11.81
C GLU A 267 26.87 22.43 -12.79
N TRP A 268 26.37 21.58 -13.69
CA TRP A 268 25.27 21.88 -14.59
C TRP A 268 24.18 20.81 -14.43
N LEU A 269 22.91 21.21 -14.52
CA LEU A 269 21.77 20.31 -14.59
C LEU A 269 21.09 20.48 -15.94
N ILE A 270 21.15 19.46 -16.78
CA ILE A 270 20.52 19.48 -18.09
C ILE A 270 19.44 18.41 -18.16
N SER A 271 18.40 18.65 -18.96
CA SER A 271 17.37 17.64 -19.21
C SER A 271 16.83 17.70 -20.62
N SER A 272 16.42 16.54 -21.14
CA SER A 272 15.67 16.43 -22.38
C SER A 272 14.18 16.18 -22.16
N LEU A 273 13.70 16.13 -20.92
CA LEU A 273 12.27 15.93 -20.64
C LEU A 273 11.49 17.18 -20.98
N GLU A 274 10.31 16.96 -21.54
CA GLU A 274 9.26 17.97 -21.56
C GLU A 274 8.77 18.26 -20.14
N LYS A 275 8.24 19.47 -19.94
CA LYS A 275 7.78 19.95 -18.62
C LYS A 275 6.72 19.04 -17.98
N GLU A 276 5.88 18.39 -18.79
CA GLU A 276 4.85 17.45 -18.34
C GLU A 276 5.41 16.14 -17.77
N HIS A 277 6.66 15.79 -18.12
CA HIS A 277 7.31 14.58 -17.63
C HIS A 277 8.35 14.85 -16.54
N ALA A 278 8.64 16.12 -16.27
CA ALA A 278 9.55 16.58 -15.25
C ALA A 278 9.11 16.16 -13.82
N PRO A 279 10.05 15.99 -12.87
CA PRO A 279 9.70 15.82 -11.46
C PRO A 279 8.92 17.04 -10.96
N ASP A 280 7.89 16.85 -10.14
CA ASP A 280 7.15 17.94 -9.46
C ASP A 280 8.03 18.68 -8.44
N PHE A 281 9.00 17.97 -7.87
CA PHE A 281 10.04 18.51 -7.02
C PHE A 281 11.40 17.98 -7.47
N ILE A 282 12.39 18.86 -7.62
CA ILE A 282 13.76 18.47 -7.99
C ILE A 282 14.78 19.30 -7.21
N ASP A 283 15.84 18.65 -6.73
CA ASP A 283 17.00 19.35 -6.17
C ASP A 283 18.29 18.53 -6.34
N TYR A 284 19.27 19.14 -6.99
CA TYR A 284 20.60 18.58 -7.26
C TYR A 284 21.71 19.49 -6.69
N PHE A 285 21.34 20.52 -5.92
CA PHE A 285 22.29 21.43 -5.24
C PHE A 285 23.30 22.14 -6.16
N ILE A 286 22.99 22.29 -7.47
CA ILE A 286 23.88 22.86 -8.49
C ILE A 286 24.27 24.32 -8.25
N ASP A 287 23.47 25.04 -7.46
CA ASP A 287 23.73 26.41 -7.05
C ASP A 287 24.82 26.49 -5.97
N ARG A 288 25.01 25.39 -5.21
CA ARG A 288 26.02 25.25 -4.15
C ARG A 288 25.94 26.37 -3.09
N ASP A 289 24.81 27.07 -3.02
CA ASP A 289 24.63 28.22 -2.16
C ASP A 289 24.15 27.79 -0.78
N ASN A 290 25.07 27.74 0.19
CA ASN A 290 24.74 27.48 1.60
C ASN A 290 23.81 28.53 2.23
N ARG A 291 23.53 29.63 1.51
CA ARG A 291 22.69 30.74 1.95
C ARG A 291 21.40 30.65 1.16
N TRP A 292 20.28 30.82 1.86
CA TRP A 292 18.95 31.14 1.34
C TRP A 292 18.89 31.42 -0.17
N ARG A 293 18.32 30.49 -0.95
CA ARG A 293 18.33 30.54 -2.42
C ARG A 293 17.77 31.86 -2.94
N THR A 294 18.58 32.57 -3.71
CA THR A 294 18.23 33.85 -4.33
C THR A 294 17.32 33.65 -5.55
N GLY A 295 17.06 32.42 -5.99
CA GLY A 295 16.30 32.17 -7.23
C GLY A 295 17.05 32.57 -8.50
N TYR A 296 18.37 32.75 -8.41
CA TYR A 296 19.28 32.95 -9.56
C TYR A 296 19.34 31.72 -10.46
N VAL A 297 19.38 30.54 -9.84
CA VAL A 297 19.41 29.27 -10.56
C VAL A 297 18.00 28.68 -10.51
N SER A 298 17.43 28.45 -11.68
CA SER A 298 16.22 27.65 -11.86
C SER A 298 16.59 26.22 -12.23
N ASP A 299 15.64 25.31 -12.14
CA ASP A 299 15.74 24.02 -12.79
C ASP A 299 15.62 24.15 -14.33
N PRO A 300 15.85 23.07 -15.11
CA PRO A 300 15.81 23.11 -16.57
C PRO A 300 14.49 23.65 -17.16
N TRP A 301 13.38 23.56 -16.42
CA TRP A 301 12.05 24.00 -16.85
C TRP A 301 11.69 25.41 -16.35
N GLY A 302 12.68 26.14 -15.80
CA GLY A 302 12.52 27.52 -15.35
C GLY A 302 11.82 27.67 -13.99
N ARG A 303 11.68 26.58 -13.22
CA ARG A 303 11.11 26.65 -11.86
C ARG A 303 12.19 27.01 -10.86
N GLN A 304 11.85 27.80 -9.85
CA GLN A 304 12.78 28.08 -8.76
C GLN A 304 12.96 26.84 -7.90
N PHE A 305 14.21 26.59 -7.50
CA PHE A 305 14.47 25.55 -6.54
C PHE A 305 13.91 25.90 -5.14
N PRO A 306 13.62 24.90 -4.30
CA PRO A 306 13.13 25.10 -2.94
C PRO A 306 14.04 25.97 -2.07
N SER A 307 13.46 26.87 -1.26
CA SER A 307 14.21 27.63 -0.26
C SER A 307 14.56 26.78 0.97
N TYR A 308 15.76 26.99 1.51
CA TYR A 308 16.20 26.42 2.79
C TYR A 308 15.73 27.30 3.95
N ASP A 309 15.70 26.78 5.18
CA ASP A 309 15.30 27.53 6.38
C ASP A 309 16.41 27.69 7.43
N GLN A 310 17.64 27.27 7.12
CA GLN A 310 18.85 27.58 7.89
C GLN A 310 20.11 27.67 7.00
N SER A 311 21.12 28.42 7.46
CA SER A 311 22.40 28.61 6.76
C SER A 311 23.50 27.60 7.17
N LEU A 312 23.13 26.49 7.83
CA LEU A 312 24.08 25.49 8.38
C LEU A 312 24.28 24.28 7.48
N ASN A 313 23.62 24.22 6.33
CA ASN A 313 23.71 23.12 5.37
C ASN A 313 25.03 23.21 4.57
N LEU A 314 25.79 22.12 4.45
CA LEU A 314 27.04 22.09 3.67
C LEU A 314 26.80 21.77 2.18
N ILE A 315 25.81 22.41 1.55
CA ILE A 315 25.51 22.24 0.12
C ILE A 315 26.55 22.86 -0.83
N SER A 316 27.51 23.61 -0.28
CA SER A 316 28.69 24.15 -0.98
C SER A 316 29.54 23.08 -1.67
N LYS A 317 29.33 21.82 -1.31
CA LYS A 317 29.97 20.68 -1.96
C LYS A 317 29.22 20.17 -3.19
N GLY A 318 28.04 20.72 -3.54
CA GLY A 318 27.20 20.23 -4.64
C GLY A 318 26.49 18.92 -4.30
N TYR A 319 26.10 18.78 -3.04
CA TYR A 319 25.30 17.69 -2.47
C TYR A 319 24.94 18.06 -1.02
N TYR A 320 23.89 17.47 -0.48
CA TYR A 320 23.49 17.66 0.90
C TYR A 320 24.38 16.88 1.87
N SER A 321 24.98 17.57 2.86
CA SER A 321 25.73 16.98 3.99
C SER A 321 25.68 17.90 5.23
N GLY A 322 25.86 17.34 6.43
CA GLY A 322 25.83 18.06 7.71
C GLY A 322 27.21 18.44 8.28
N SER A 323 27.28 18.80 9.57
CA SER A 323 28.54 19.10 10.29
C SER A 323 29.05 17.92 11.14
N GLU A 324 30.32 17.96 11.54
CA GLU A 324 30.96 16.90 12.36
C GLU A 324 30.36 16.74 13.78
N THR A 325 29.60 17.71 14.30
CA THR A 325 29.17 17.76 15.71
C THR A 325 27.65 17.65 15.92
N SER A 326 26.91 17.05 14.99
CA SER A 326 25.46 16.77 15.03
C SER A 326 24.48 17.94 14.81
N ASN A 327 23.39 17.61 14.11
CA ASN A 327 22.26 18.43 13.62
C ASN A 327 22.56 19.41 12.47
N GLY A 328 22.97 18.89 11.31
CA GLY A 328 22.71 19.57 10.05
C GLY A 328 21.20 19.53 9.82
N ILE A 329 20.51 20.65 10.07
CA ILE A 329 19.06 20.74 9.97
C ILE A 329 18.71 21.79 8.90
N LEU A 330 17.71 21.41 8.10
CA LEU A 330 16.67 22.24 7.49
C LEU A 330 16.88 22.69 6.02
N LEU A 331 16.62 21.74 5.10
CA LEU A 331 15.74 22.05 3.96
C LEU A 331 14.31 21.86 4.44
N SER A 332 13.55 22.93 4.65
CA SER A 332 12.11 22.93 4.83
C SER A 332 11.44 23.58 3.63
N SER A 333 11.16 22.79 2.60
CA SER A 333 10.32 23.27 1.52
C SER A 333 8.86 23.07 1.85
N LYS A 334 8.00 23.99 1.39
CA LYS A 334 6.59 23.66 1.18
C LYS A 334 6.52 22.39 0.32
N PHE A 335 5.73 21.43 0.75
CA PHE A 335 5.65 20.12 0.12
C PHE A 335 4.24 19.56 0.30
N ASN A 336 3.55 19.22 -0.78
CA ASN A 336 2.15 18.80 -0.76
C ASN A 336 1.91 17.52 -1.56
N ILE A 337 2.96 16.70 -1.71
CA ILE A 337 2.92 15.43 -2.41
C ILE A 337 2.76 14.33 -1.36
N THR A 338 1.61 13.67 -1.35
CA THR A 338 1.33 12.54 -0.45
C THR A 338 1.59 11.21 -1.12
N ASP A 339 1.44 11.14 -2.45
CA ASP A 339 1.47 9.93 -3.25
C ASP A 339 2.34 10.13 -4.49
N GLY A 340 2.97 9.05 -4.96
CA GLY A 340 3.87 9.05 -6.11
C GLY A 340 5.23 8.46 -5.79
N THR A 341 6.26 8.92 -6.50
CA THR A 341 7.62 8.37 -6.42
C THR A 341 8.61 9.40 -5.90
N PHE A 342 9.42 8.99 -4.94
CA PHE A 342 10.50 9.77 -4.34
C PHE A 342 11.83 9.07 -4.67
N LYS A 343 12.73 9.76 -5.35
CA LYS A 343 14.05 9.25 -5.73
C LYS A 343 15.14 10.16 -5.19
N PHE A 344 16.22 9.56 -4.74
CA PHE A 344 17.44 10.26 -4.35
C PHE A 344 18.62 9.30 -4.31
N LYS A 345 19.83 9.84 -4.41
CA LYS A 345 21.08 9.10 -4.22
C LYS A 345 21.61 9.33 -2.82
N ILE A 346 22.14 8.29 -2.19
CA ILE A 346 22.86 8.41 -0.90
C ILE A 346 24.21 7.72 -0.91
N ARG A 347 25.12 8.20 -0.07
CA ARG A 347 26.45 7.63 0.17
C ARG A 347 26.86 7.84 1.63
N ASN A 348 27.55 6.85 2.20
CA ASN A 348 28.00 6.89 3.61
C ASN A 348 29.49 6.46 3.76
N PRO A 349 30.43 7.41 3.69
CA PRO A 349 31.87 7.16 3.76
C PRO A 349 32.43 6.93 5.19
N GLY A 350 31.63 6.94 6.26
CA GLY A 350 32.12 6.88 7.66
C GLY A 350 31.11 6.34 8.69
N ALA A 351 31.36 6.54 10.00
CA ALA A 351 30.52 5.97 11.08
C ALA A 351 29.66 7.00 11.85
N LEU A 352 28.36 6.68 11.95
CA LEU A 352 27.42 6.81 13.08
C LEU A 352 27.06 8.20 13.69
N THR A 353 26.00 8.86 13.18
CA THR A 353 25.01 9.71 13.92
C THR A 353 23.79 10.11 13.07
N ILE A 354 22.71 10.59 13.72
CA ILE A 354 21.34 10.74 13.18
C ILE A 354 21.27 11.47 11.83
N SER A 355 20.59 10.87 10.84
CA SER A 355 20.20 11.52 9.58
C SER A 355 18.78 11.11 9.18
N TYR A 356 17.95 12.01 8.63
CA TYR A 356 16.61 11.66 8.18
C TYR A 356 16.12 12.42 6.96
N PHE A 357 15.30 11.74 6.15
CA PHE A 357 14.41 12.34 5.15
C PHE A 357 12.99 12.27 5.74
N LYS A 358 12.32 13.41 5.91
CA LYS A 358 11.04 13.47 6.63
C LYS A 358 10.04 14.32 5.87
N VAL A 359 8.86 13.79 5.56
CA VAL A 359 7.74 14.59 5.08
C VAL A 359 6.77 14.81 6.25
N GLU A 360 6.55 16.06 6.63
CA GLU A 360 5.65 16.49 7.69
C GLU A 360 4.31 16.94 7.11
N GLY A 361 3.24 16.73 7.87
CA GLY A 361 1.89 17.16 7.55
C GLY A 361 1.46 18.40 8.33
N GLU A 362 0.19 18.80 8.23
CA GLU A 362 -0.34 19.92 9.02
C GLU A 362 -0.28 19.61 10.53
N PRO A 363 0.14 20.55 11.40
CA PRO A 363 0.09 20.37 12.84
C PRO A 363 -1.34 20.12 13.34
N GLU A 364 -1.53 19.03 14.08
CA GLU A 364 -2.84 18.65 14.65
C GLU A 364 -2.80 18.64 16.18
N PRO A 365 -3.94 18.86 16.87
CA PRO A 365 -4.01 18.79 18.32
C PRO A 365 -3.59 17.42 18.86
N ARG A 366 -2.62 17.41 19.77
CA ARG A 366 -2.01 16.25 20.41
C ARG A 366 -2.81 15.77 21.63
N TYR A 367 -3.51 16.70 22.32
CA TYR A 367 -4.36 16.43 23.49
C TYR A 367 -5.50 17.47 23.59
N ASN A 368 -6.41 17.29 24.57
CA ASN A 368 -7.39 18.31 24.97
C ASN A 368 -6.76 19.61 25.52
N ASP A 369 -5.44 19.68 25.67
CA ASP A 369 -4.70 20.87 26.13
C ASP A 369 -4.35 21.86 25.00
N GLY A 370 -4.62 21.50 23.74
CA GLY A 370 -4.40 22.37 22.58
C GLY A 370 -2.95 22.40 22.05
N SER A 371 -2.04 21.55 22.54
CA SER A 371 -0.70 21.41 21.95
C SER A 371 -0.77 20.83 20.53
N LEU A 372 -0.09 21.44 19.54
CA LEU A 372 -0.12 21.00 18.14
C LEU A 372 1.17 20.23 17.78
N MET A 373 1.06 19.09 17.10
CA MET A 373 2.19 18.38 16.48
C MET A 373 1.81 17.85 15.10
N ALA A 374 2.74 17.99 14.14
CA ALA A 374 2.54 17.53 12.77
C ALA A 374 2.81 16.02 12.65
N PRO A 375 1.90 15.21 12.09
CA PRO A 375 2.23 13.86 11.68
C PRO A 375 3.31 13.90 10.60
N SER A 376 4.06 12.83 10.41
CA SER A 376 5.13 12.81 9.43
C SER A 376 5.51 11.43 8.97
N TRP A 377 5.77 11.26 7.67
CA TRP A 377 6.64 10.20 7.19
C TRP A 377 8.10 10.54 7.50
N ARG A 378 8.87 9.58 8.02
CA ARG A 378 10.28 9.75 8.34
C ARG A 378 11.07 8.50 7.97
N TYR A 379 12.04 8.67 7.07
CA TYR A 379 13.21 7.82 6.95
C TYR A 379 14.29 8.34 7.90
N GLU A 380 14.78 7.54 8.85
CA GLU A 380 15.82 7.94 9.80
C GLU A 380 16.89 6.85 9.96
N LEU A 381 18.14 7.31 10.04
CA LEU A 381 19.36 6.55 10.30
C LEU A 381 19.85 6.95 11.69
N THR A 382 19.84 6.07 12.70
CA THR A 382 20.28 6.41 14.08
C THR A 382 21.47 5.57 14.54
N SER A 383 22.37 6.15 15.33
CA SER A 383 23.62 5.50 15.76
C SER A 383 23.64 4.90 17.16
N SER A 384 22.74 5.33 18.05
CA SER A 384 22.73 4.91 19.46
C SER A 384 21.79 3.74 19.75
N GLU A 385 21.03 3.31 18.76
CA GLU A 385 20.12 2.17 18.83
C GLU A 385 20.35 1.27 17.61
N PHE A 386 20.17 -0.04 17.79
CA PHE A 386 20.28 -1.07 16.75
C PHE A 386 19.16 -0.97 15.67
N HIS A 387 18.72 0.23 15.29
CA HIS A 387 17.47 0.49 14.57
C HIS A 387 17.65 1.49 13.42
N ASP A 388 17.62 0.99 12.17
CA ASP A 388 17.38 1.79 10.96
C ASP A 388 15.87 1.75 10.67
N TYR A 389 15.25 2.88 10.28
CA TYR A 389 13.81 2.87 9.99
C TYR A 389 13.35 3.75 8.86
N PHE A 390 12.47 3.18 8.05
CA PHE A 390 11.36 3.90 7.44
C PHE A 390 10.15 3.78 8.38
N ALA A 391 9.59 4.92 8.78
CA ALA A 391 8.46 4.97 9.67
C ALA A 391 7.49 6.08 9.27
N ILE A 392 6.22 5.86 9.55
CA ILE A 392 5.24 6.94 9.61
C ILE A 392 5.01 7.23 11.10
N LEU A 393 5.28 8.46 11.49
CA LEU A 393 5.04 8.99 12.82
C LEU A 393 3.69 9.70 12.80
N ASN A 394 2.66 9.11 13.39
CA ASN A 394 1.35 9.73 13.49
C ASN A 394 1.00 10.03 14.96
N TYR A 395 0.87 11.31 15.29
CA TYR A 395 0.65 11.76 16.67
C TYR A 395 -0.82 11.65 17.14
N ARG A 396 -1.79 11.41 16.24
CA ARG A 396 -3.19 11.13 16.64
C ARG A 396 -3.35 9.78 17.33
N ILE A 397 -2.45 8.86 17.05
CA ILE A 397 -2.68 7.44 17.25
C ILE A 397 -2.01 6.95 18.57
N GLY A 398 -1.37 7.83 19.35
CA GLY A 398 -0.58 7.48 20.56
C GLY A 398 -1.34 7.52 21.89
N PHE A 399 -0.91 6.68 22.85
CA PHE A 399 -1.44 6.63 24.22
C PHE A 399 -0.93 7.82 25.06
N GLY A 400 -1.86 8.59 25.64
CA GLY A 400 -1.59 9.31 26.88
C GLY A 400 -2.03 8.45 28.06
N ASP A 401 -1.10 8.03 28.93
CA ASP A 401 -1.52 7.66 30.27
C ASP A 401 -2.02 8.91 31.01
N LYS A 402 -2.82 8.70 32.07
CA LYS A 402 -3.42 9.79 32.87
C LYS A 402 -2.36 10.63 33.61
N ASP A 403 -1.10 10.20 33.59
CA ASP A 403 0.03 10.79 34.29
C ASP A 403 1.04 11.50 33.37
N GLY A 404 0.79 11.55 32.05
CA GLY A 404 1.59 12.30 31.08
C GLY A 404 3.02 11.81 30.89
N ARG A 405 3.32 10.52 31.14
CA ARG A 405 4.72 10.02 31.18
C ARG A 405 5.27 9.39 29.91
N TYR A 406 4.45 9.12 28.89
CA TYR A 406 4.94 8.62 27.61
C TYR A 406 4.42 9.46 26.43
N SER A 407 5.35 10.10 25.74
CA SER A 407 5.13 11.24 24.85
C SER A 407 5.72 11.01 23.46
N TRP A 408 5.50 9.83 22.86
CA TRP A 408 5.88 9.52 21.48
C TRP A 408 4.61 9.17 20.70
N GLY A 409 4.36 9.85 19.57
CA GLY A 409 3.22 9.52 18.70
C GLY A 409 3.28 8.07 18.22
N SER A 410 2.16 7.51 17.78
CA SER A 410 2.17 6.15 17.27
C SER A 410 3.04 6.03 16.04
N TYR A 411 3.74 4.91 16.04
CA TYR A 411 4.86 4.62 15.18
C TYR A 411 4.41 3.47 14.28
N ILE A 412 4.18 3.74 13.00
CA ILE A 412 3.87 2.72 11.99
C ILE A 412 5.18 2.40 11.27
N PRO A 413 5.88 1.31 11.64
CA PRO A 413 7.06 0.91 10.91
C PRO A 413 6.70 0.50 9.49
N ILE A 414 7.31 1.15 8.51
CA ILE A 414 7.50 0.54 7.18
C ILE A 414 8.69 -0.44 7.27
N SER A 415 9.58 -0.30 8.28
CA SER A 415 10.73 -1.22 8.44
C SER A 415 11.31 -1.47 9.85
N ARG A 416 10.63 -1.17 10.98
CA ARG A 416 11.14 -1.49 12.36
C ARG A 416 10.37 -2.64 13.00
N ARG A 417 11.03 -3.76 13.28
CA ARG A 417 10.68 -4.88 14.20
C ARG A 417 9.26 -5.49 14.16
N GLY A 418 8.20 -4.88 13.66
CA GLY A 418 6.94 -5.57 13.33
C GLY A 418 7.01 -6.28 11.97
N LEU A 419 7.90 -5.80 11.09
CA LEU A 419 8.08 -6.28 9.74
C LEU A 419 9.41 -7.03 9.53
N GLY A 420 10.14 -7.40 10.57
CA GLY A 420 11.51 -7.94 10.45
C GLY A 420 12.58 -6.85 10.49
N GLN A 421 13.83 -7.23 10.82
CA GLN A 421 14.98 -6.36 10.55
C GLN A 421 15.10 -6.23 9.03
N ALA A 422 14.52 -5.17 8.45
CA ALA A 422 14.96 -4.76 7.12
C ALA A 422 16.49 -4.64 7.16
N PRO A 423 17.22 -5.02 6.08
CA PRO A 423 18.67 -4.97 6.05
C PRO A 423 19.13 -3.62 6.56
N GLY A 424 19.72 -3.63 7.76
CA GLY A 424 20.10 -2.41 8.43
C GLY A 424 21.15 -1.67 7.60
N PHE A 425 20.85 -0.42 7.26
CA PHE A 425 21.77 0.59 6.76
C PHE A 425 22.99 0.78 7.69
N HIS A 426 22.93 0.28 8.94
CA HIS A 426 24.06 0.04 9.86
C HIS A 426 25.30 -0.57 9.16
N TRP A 427 25.12 -1.27 8.03
CA TRP A 427 26.20 -1.91 7.27
C TRP A 427 26.51 -1.30 5.89
N TRP A 428 25.88 -0.18 5.51
CA TRP A 428 26.21 0.57 4.29
C TRP A 428 27.47 1.43 4.47
N LYS A 429 28.61 0.78 4.73
CA LYS A 429 29.91 1.45 4.80
C LYS A 429 30.50 1.48 3.40
N GLY A 430 30.66 2.66 2.82
CA GLY A 430 31.29 2.76 1.50
C GLY A 430 31.21 4.15 0.88
N ALA A 431 32.19 4.44 0.02
CA ALA A 431 32.25 5.69 -0.74
C ALA A 431 31.39 5.67 -2.02
N GLU A 432 30.58 4.62 -2.21
CA GLU A 432 29.74 4.43 -3.40
C GLU A 432 28.35 5.06 -3.20
N TRP A 433 27.83 5.66 -4.27
CA TRP A 433 26.48 6.19 -4.34
C TRP A 433 25.48 5.07 -4.61
N ARG A 434 24.35 5.11 -3.91
CA ARG A 434 23.24 4.16 -4.00
C ARG A 434 21.98 4.90 -4.42
N ASP A 435 21.23 4.34 -5.35
CA ASP A 435 19.93 4.84 -5.79
C ASP A 435 18.83 4.35 -4.85
N ILE A 436 18.09 5.27 -4.25
CA ILE A 436 16.92 4.98 -3.42
C ILE A 436 15.67 5.43 -4.17
N THR A 437 14.70 4.53 -4.29
CA THR A 437 13.39 4.83 -4.86
C THR A 437 12.31 4.38 -3.89
N ILE A 438 11.43 5.28 -3.49
CA ILE A 438 10.29 5.02 -2.61
C ILE A 438 9.03 5.33 -3.41
N ILE A 439 8.09 4.39 -3.42
CA ILE A 439 6.83 4.52 -4.14
C ILE A 439 5.70 4.34 -3.13
N LYS A 440 4.80 5.31 -3.08
CA LYS A 440 3.53 5.22 -2.35
C LYS A 440 2.38 5.41 -3.33
N THR A 441 1.50 4.42 -3.41
CA THR A 441 0.31 4.45 -4.26
C THR A 441 -0.91 4.98 -3.50
N HIS A 442 -1.92 5.44 -4.25
CA HIS A 442 -3.17 5.99 -3.68
C HIS A 442 -3.94 4.98 -2.81
N ASP A 443 -3.88 3.70 -3.16
CA ASP A 443 -4.46 2.57 -2.41
C ASP A 443 -3.59 2.12 -1.21
N GLY A 444 -2.60 2.93 -0.83
CA GLY A 444 -1.84 2.75 0.40
C GLY A 444 -0.66 1.78 0.32
N TRP A 445 -0.30 1.25 -0.86
CA TRP A 445 0.89 0.42 -1.00
C TRP A 445 2.17 1.24 -0.99
N TRP A 446 3.15 0.73 -0.26
CA TRP A 446 4.51 1.24 -0.17
C TRP A 446 5.47 0.22 -0.77
N SER A 447 6.52 0.69 -1.44
CA SER A 447 7.67 -0.12 -1.82
C SER A 447 8.94 0.72 -1.81
N ILE A 448 10.06 0.12 -1.41
CA ILE A 448 11.35 0.80 -1.32
C ILE A 448 12.42 -0.04 -2.03
N TRP A 449 13.20 0.62 -2.88
CA TRP A 449 14.15 -0.03 -3.76
C TRP A 449 15.55 0.58 -3.57
N GLU A 450 16.56 -0.27 -3.43
CA GLU A 450 17.97 0.09 -3.45
C GLU A 450 18.57 -0.40 -4.77
N ASN A 451 19.10 0.50 -5.60
CA ASN A 451 19.70 0.16 -6.90
C ASN A 451 18.79 -0.72 -7.79
N GLY A 452 17.47 -0.54 -7.68
CA GLY A 452 16.48 -1.33 -8.41
C GLY A 452 16.09 -2.67 -7.76
N VAL A 453 16.64 -3.02 -6.58
CA VAL A 453 16.31 -4.24 -5.83
C VAL A 453 15.39 -3.89 -4.67
N LEU A 454 14.29 -4.64 -4.49
CA LEU A 454 13.33 -4.43 -3.41
C LEU A 454 14.03 -4.62 -2.06
N ILE A 455 13.95 -3.61 -1.20
CA ILE A 455 14.40 -3.73 0.19
C ILE A 455 13.43 -4.71 0.89
N PRO A 456 13.94 -5.77 1.55
CA PRO A 456 13.14 -6.74 2.27
C PRO A 456 12.16 -6.06 3.20
N HIS A 457 10.94 -6.58 3.22
CA HIS A 457 9.89 -6.12 4.13
C HIS A 457 9.36 -4.69 3.87
N SER A 458 9.79 -4.05 2.78
CA SER A 458 9.35 -2.70 2.42
C SER A 458 8.15 -2.65 1.47
N TYR A 459 7.74 -3.79 0.90
CA TYR A 459 6.46 -3.93 0.22
C TYR A 459 5.36 -4.12 1.27
N ALA A 460 4.50 -3.13 1.50
CA ALA A 460 3.48 -3.19 2.56
C ALA A 460 2.32 -2.21 2.30
N ASN A 461 1.12 -2.50 2.80
CA ASN A 461 -0.04 -1.62 2.67
C ASN A 461 -0.34 -0.87 3.99
N PHE A 462 -0.42 0.45 3.91
CA PHE A 462 -0.78 1.36 4.99
C PHE A 462 -1.61 2.53 4.43
N GLU A 463 -2.92 2.32 4.32
CA GLU A 463 -3.87 3.39 3.98
C GLU A 463 -3.92 4.46 5.08
N ASP A 464 -4.21 5.72 4.70
CA ASP A 464 -4.46 6.86 5.59
C ASP A 464 -3.37 7.24 6.63
N ALA A 465 -2.21 6.58 6.62
CA ALA A 465 -1.14 6.86 7.56
C ALA A 465 -0.56 8.28 7.38
N PHE A 466 -0.71 8.89 6.19
CA PHE A 466 -0.27 10.25 5.88
C PHE A 466 -0.99 10.86 4.65
N ASN A 467 -1.95 11.78 4.87
CA ASN A 467 -2.80 12.36 3.80
C ASN A 467 -2.72 13.90 3.67
N ASN A 468 -1.87 14.57 4.45
CA ASN A 468 -1.87 16.03 4.54
C ASN A 468 -0.45 16.64 4.54
N ALA A 469 0.39 16.22 3.59
CA ALA A 469 1.75 16.74 3.47
C ALA A 469 1.81 18.27 3.36
N THR A 470 2.70 18.88 4.14
CA THR A 470 2.94 20.33 4.15
C THR A 470 4.41 20.69 3.95
N LYS A 471 5.32 19.81 4.36
CA LYS A 471 6.73 20.15 4.49
C LYS A 471 7.61 18.93 4.23
N LEU A 472 8.68 19.12 3.46
CA LEU A 472 9.77 18.16 3.35
C LEU A 472 10.95 18.67 4.18
N THR A 473 11.48 17.83 5.06
CA THR A 473 12.58 18.09 5.97
C THR A 473 13.72 17.10 5.73
N LEU A 474 14.91 17.60 5.43
CA LEU A 474 16.15 16.81 5.36
C LEU A 474 17.07 17.14 6.55
N ALA A 475 17.69 16.10 7.10
CA ALA A 475 18.72 16.19 8.13
C ALA A 475 19.86 15.20 7.84
N ALA A 476 21.11 15.67 7.90
CA ALA A 476 22.30 14.84 7.76
C ALA A 476 23.35 15.22 8.80
N ASN A 477 24.24 14.28 9.14
CA ASN A 477 25.49 14.56 9.84
C ASN A 477 26.62 14.87 8.83
N GLY A 478 27.82 15.20 9.30
CA GLY A 478 28.97 15.49 8.42
C GLY A 478 29.53 14.34 7.59
N ILE A 479 28.86 13.19 7.58
CA ILE A 479 29.32 11.97 6.91
C ILE A 479 28.32 11.55 5.84
N LEU A 480 27.01 11.52 6.12
CA LEU A 480 26.01 11.15 5.12
C LEU A 480 25.91 12.22 4.02
N GLU A 481 25.96 11.76 2.77
CA GLU A 481 25.81 12.60 1.59
C GLU A 481 24.55 12.17 0.81
N MET A 482 23.70 13.14 0.43
CA MET A 482 22.48 12.93 -0.35
C MET A 482 22.43 13.88 -1.55
N ASP A 483 21.94 13.39 -2.68
CA ASP A 483 21.81 14.18 -3.90
C ASP A 483 20.77 13.62 -4.87
N CYS A 484 20.59 14.27 -6.03
CA CYS A 484 19.73 13.85 -7.12
C CYS A 484 18.29 13.61 -6.66
N ILE A 485 17.73 14.56 -5.90
CA ILE A 485 16.40 14.44 -5.33
C ILE A 485 15.39 14.72 -6.44
N GLU A 486 14.49 13.77 -6.66
CA GLU A 486 13.39 13.87 -7.61
C GLU A 486 12.12 13.36 -6.93
N VAL A 487 11.03 14.12 -6.98
CA VAL A 487 9.70 13.63 -6.56
C VAL A 487 8.71 13.83 -7.69
N TYR A 488 7.96 12.77 -7.99
CA TYR A 488 6.93 12.73 -9.01
C TYR A 488 5.60 12.47 -8.32
N LYS A 489 4.71 13.47 -8.34
CA LYS A 489 3.38 13.39 -7.76
C LYS A 489 2.50 12.48 -8.61
N ASP A 490 1.78 11.56 -7.96
CA ASP A 490 0.79 10.67 -8.60
C ASP A 490 1.35 9.85 -9.78
N ARG A 491 2.68 9.65 -9.81
CA ARG A 491 3.38 8.82 -10.80
C ARG A 491 4.22 7.76 -10.09
N TYR A 492 4.03 6.50 -10.46
CA TYR A 492 4.65 5.34 -9.82
C TYR A 492 5.75 4.76 -10.73
N ILE A 493 6.99 5.16 -10.50
CA ILE A 493 8.15 4.83 -11.34
C ILE A 493 8.90 3.67 -10.69
N TYR A 494 8.50 2.46 -11.02
CA TYR A 494 9.17 1.23 -10.59
C TYR A 494 10.53 1.04 -11.28
N PRO A 495 11.43 0.21 -10.72
CA PRO A 495 12.65 -0.18 -11.42
C PRO A 495 12.36 -0.76 -12.80
N LYS A 496 13.31 -0.58 -13.72
CA LYS A 496 13.20 -1.07 -15.09
C LYS A 496 13.02 -2.59 -15.09
N ALA A 497 12.13 -3.06 -15.96
CA ALA A 497 11.90 -4.49 -16.14
C ALA A 497 13.13 -5.18 -16.74
N HIS A 498 13.43 -6.38 -16.26
CA HIS A 498 14.47 -7.25 -16.80
C HIS A 498 13.88 -8.65 -17.02
N ILE A 499 13.92 -9.13 -18.26
CA ILE A 499 13.46 -10.47 -18.64
C ILE A 499 14.61 -11.15 -19.39
N TYR A 500 15.09 -12.27 -18.88
CA TYR A 500 16.16 -13.04 -19.52
C TYR A 500 16.15 -14.50 -19.08
N TYR A 501 16.79 -15.37 -19.85
CA TYR A 501 17.01 -16.77 -19.47
C TYR A 501 18.37 -16.94 -18.81
N GLY A 502 18.44 -17.64 -17.68
CA GLY A 502 19.70 -17.89 -16.96
C GLY A 502 19.49 -18.65 -15.66
N ASP A 503 20.53 -18.70 -14.84
CA ASP A 503 20.53 -19.31 -13.52
C ASP A 503 20.04 -18.33 -12.45
N TYR A 504 19.15 -18.79 -11.57
CA TYR A 504 18.67 -18.03 -10.43
C TYR A 504 18.53 -18.90 -9.17
N PRO A 505 18.77 -18.36 -7.97
CA PRO A 505 18.56 -19.11 -6.73
C PRO A 505 17.07 -19.45 -6.53
N LYS A 506 16.71 -20.74 -6.58
CA LYS A 506 15.36 -21.17 -6.20
C LYS A 506 15.11 -21.07 -4.70
N TRP A 507 16.17 -21.20 -3.90
CA TRP A 507 16.24 -20.89 -2.47
C TRP A 507 17.72 -20.84 -2.03
N TRP A 508 17.95 -20.48 -0.77
CA TRP A 508 19.28 -20.32 -0.17
C TRP A 508 19.49 -21.27 1.00
N ARG A 509 20.70 -21.82 1.17
CA ARG A 509 21.05 -22.72 2.28
C ARG A 509 22.06 -22.10 3.23
N LEU A 510 21.86 -22.26 4.54
CA LEU A 510 22.83 -21.82 5.54
C LEU A 510 24.05 -22.75 5.52
N VAL A 511 25.24 -22.21 5.23
CA VAL A 511 26.49 -22.98 5.19
C VAL A 511 27.45 -22.63 6.34
N ASP A 512 27.30 -21.46 6.95
CA ASP A 512 28.04 -21.07 8.16
C ASP A 512 27.15 -20.31 9.14
N THR A 513 26.81 -20.95 10.26
CA THR A 513 26.02 -20.37 11.36
C THR A 513 26.73 -19.24 12.10
N THR A 514 28.05 -19.16 12.03
CA THR A 514 28.84 -18.17 12.79
C THR A 514 28.72 -16.78 12.17
N ASN A 515 28.67 -16.72 10.84
CA ASN A 515 28.65 -15.48 10.06
C ASN A 515 27.36 -15.28 9.27
N ASN A 516 26.35 -16.14 9.50
CA ASN A 516 25.11 -16.22 8.71
C ASN A 516 25.37 -16.31 7.20
N ARG A 517 26.38 -17.08 6.77
CA ARG A 517 26.68 -17.20 5.34
C ARG A 517 25.71 -18.17 4.68
N PHE A 518 25.13 -17.74 3.57
CA PHE A 518 24.24 -18.55 2.75
C PHE A 518 24.88 -18.85 1.38
N ASP A 519 24.66 -20.07 0.87
CA ASP A 519 24.97 -20.42 -0.51
C ASP A 519 23.64 -20.59 -1.29
N PRO A 520 23.57 -20.17 -2.56
CA PRO A 520 22.37 -20.38 -3.36
C PRO A 520 22.23 -21.84 -3.79
N VAL A 521 20.99 -22.28 -3.98
CA VAL A 521 20.65 -23.49 -4.74
C VAL A 521 20.03 -23.00 -6.05
N ASP A 522 20.80 -23.04 -7.13
CA ASP A 522 20.42 -22.45 -8.41
C ASP A 522 19.51 -23.38 -9.25
N ILE A 523 18.68 -22.76 -10.08
CA ILE A 523 17.86 -23.39 -11.12
C ILE A 523 17.94 -22.54 -12.41
N ASP A 524 17.92 -23.19 -13.57
CA ASP A 524 17.84 -22.48 -14.86
C ASP A 524 16.38 -22.18 -15.22
N GLY A 525 16.09 -20.98 -15.70
CA GLY A 525 14.75 -20.60 -16.15
C GLY A 525 14.68 -19.19 -16.72
N ILE A 526 13.46 -18.77 -17.08
CA ILE A 526 13.15 -17.40 -17.47
C ILE A 526 12.99 -16.57 -16.20
N ILE A 527 13.84 -15.57 -16.03
CA ILE A 527 13.87 -14.67 -14.88
C ILE A 527 13.19 -13.36 -15.27
N VAL A 528 12.20 -12.95 -14.46
CA VAL A 528 11.33 -11.80 -14.71
C VAL A 528 11.42 -10.84 -13.54
N SER A 529 11.77 -9.59 -13.84
CA SER A 529 11.57 -8.44 -12.95
C SER A 529 10.77 -7.36 -13.68
N GLY A 530 9.93 -6.63 -12.95
CA GLY A 530 9.15 -5.52 -13.49
C GLY A 530 7.69 -5.55 -13.05
N ARG A 531 6.96 -4.48 -13.36
CA ARG A 531 5.58 -4.26 -12.91
C ARG A 531 4.82 -3.31 -13.85
N PRO A 532 3.65 -3.70 -14.40
CA PRO A 532 3.15 -5.08 -14.59
C PRO A 532 3.82 -5.79 -15.79
N ILE A 533 3.88 -7.13 -15.75
CA ILE A 533 4.42 -8.00 -16.81
C ILE A 533 3.37 -9.03 -17.24
N SER A 534 3.22 -9.26 -18.55
CA SER A 534 2.31 -10.25 -19.17
C SER A 534 3.06 -11.42 -19.82
N LEU A 535 2.35 -12.52 -20.11
CA LEU A 535 2.91 -13.68 -20.82
C LEU A 535 3.44 -13.31 -22.22
N LYS A 536 2.69 -12.50 -22.96
CA LYS A 536 3.11 -12.03 -24.28
C LYS A 536 4.43 -11.27 -24.21
N GLN A 537 4.57 -10.34 -23.26
CA GLN A 537 5.81 -9.58 -23.08
C GLN A 537 7.00 -10.49 -22.76
N ILE A 538 6.80 -11.52 -21.92
CA ILE A 538 7.85 -12.49 -21.61
C ILE A 538 8.27 -13.23 -22.89
N ALA A 539 7.30 -13.73 -23.68
CA ALA A 539 7.59 -14.44 -24.92
C ALA A 539 8.29 -13.55 -25.96
N ASP A 540 7.82 -12.31 -26.14
CA ASP A 540 8.39 -11.35 -27.09
C ASP A 540 9.84 -10.99 -26.73
N VAL A 541 10.18 -10.84 -25.43
CA VAL A 541 11.54 -10.47 -24.99
C VAL A 541 12.50 -11.66 -25.04
N ILE A 542 12.04 -12.85 -24.67
CA ILE A 542 12.87 -14.07 -24.73
C ILE A 542 13.13 -14.51 -26.17
N ASP A 543 12.15 -14.33 -27.06
CA ASP A 543 12.23 -14.62 -28.51
C ASP A 543 12.91 -15.97 -28.81
N ASN A 544 12.52 -17.00 -28.05
CA ASN A 544 13.09 -18.34 -28.16
C ASN A 544 12.05 -19.43 -27.94
N SER A 545 11.59 -20.02 -29.04
CA SER A 545 10.57 -21.07 -29.06
C SER A 545 10.96 -22.39 -28.37
N SER A 546 12.24 -22.58 -28.05
CA SER A 546 12.67 -23.73 -27.23
C SER A 546 12.39 -23.52 -25.74
N LEU A 547 12.14 -22.29 -25.30
CA LEU A 547 11.90 -21.93 -23.90
C LEU A 547 10.44 -21.47 -23.68
N ILE A 548 9.93 -20.61 -24.56
CA ILE A 548 8.56 -20.11 -24.50
C ILE A 548 8.03 -19.76 -25.89
N THR A 549 6.75 -19.99 -26.12
CA THR A 549 6.02 -19.49 -27.31
C THR A 549 4.71 -18.82 -26.88
N TYR A 550 4.20 -17.90 -27.69
CA TYR A 550 2.90 -17.26 -27.47
C TYR A 550 2.11 -17.17 -28.79
N ASP A 551 0.91 -17.73 -28.83
CA ASP A 551 -0.04 -17.59 -29.93
C ASP A 551 -1.03 -16.49 -29.60
N ALA A 552 -0.98 -15.38 -30.35
CA ALA A 552 -1.87 -14.23 -30.17
C ALA A 552 -3.33 -14.50 -30.59
N THR A 553 -3.59 -15.53 -31.39
CA THR A 553 -4.94 -15.90 -31.84
C THR A 553 -5.68 -16.64 -30.75
N THR A 554 -5.00 -17.58 -30.08
CA THR A 554 -5.58 -18.39 -29.00
C THR A 554 -5.21 -17.86 -27.61
N ARG A 555 -4.44 -16.77 -27.53
CA ARG A 555 -3.92 -16.17 -26.29
C ARG A 555 -3.21 -17.21 -25.41
N THR A 556 -2.48 -18.13 -26.04
CA THR A 556 -1.87 -19.29 -25.38
C THR A 556 -0.36 -19.17 -25.33
N ALA A 557 0.22 -19.23 -24.14
CA ALA A 557 1.65 -19.39 -23.93
C ALA A 557 2.00 -20.87 -23.67
N VAL A 558 3.06 -21.38 -24.30
CA VAL A 558 3.65 -22.69 -23.97
C VAL A 558 5.05 -22.49 -23.42
N LEU A 559 5.25 -22.81 -22.14
CA LEU A 559 6.51 -22.71 -21.41
C LEU A 559 7.18 -24.09 -21.31
N LYS A 560 8.49 -24.16 -21.60
CA LYS A 560 9.30 -25.40 -21.61
C LYS A 560 10.48 -25.36 -20.62
N THR A 561 10.39 -24.49 -19.62
CA THR A 561 11.43 -24.25 -18.62
C THR A 561 10.81 -23.68 -17.34
N ASN A 562 11.62 -23.41 -16.31
CA ASN A 562 11.15 -22.76 -15.08
C ASN A 562 10.88 -21.26 -15.32
N LEU A 563 9.97 -20.67 -14.56
CA LEU A 563 9.65 -19.25 -14.61
C LEU A 563 9.82 -18.62 -13.23
N ILE A 564 10.67 -17.61 -13.13
CA ILE A 564 11.07 -17.00 -11.87
C ILE A 564 10.66 -15.53 -11.84
N PHE A 565 9.77 -15.16 -10.93
CA PHE A 565 9.41 -13.77 -10.66
C PHE A 565 10.21 -13.23 -9.49
N THR A 566 11.13 -12.31 -9.77
CA THR A 566 12.00 -11.70 -8.74
C THR A 566 11.25 -10.79 -7.78
N ALA A 567 11.84 -10.52 -6.62
CA ALA A 567 11.17 -9.81 -5.54
C ALA A 567 10.58 -8.45 -5.96
N GLY A 568 9.31 -8.19 -5.58
CA GLY A 568 8.59 -6.97 -5.89
C GLY A 568 8.00 -6.86 -7.32
N SER A 569 8.11 -7.91 -8.14
CA SER A 569 7.52 -7.92 -9.48
C SER A 569 5.99 -8.01 -9.45
N GLU A 570 5.33 -7.59 -10.53
CA GLU A 570 3.89 -7.83 -10.73
C GLU A 570 3.66 -8.57 -12.04
N PHE A 571 2.99 -9.71 -11.96
CA PHE A 571 2.57 -10.51 -13.10
C PHE A 571 1.05 -10.47 -13.22
N ILE A 572 0.57 -10.24 -14.44
CA ILE A 572 -0.85 -10.23 -14.78
C ILE A 572 -1.08 -11.15 -15.98
N MET A 573 -1.99 -12.09 -15.79
CA MET A 573 -2.54 -12.98 -16.81
C MET A 573 -4.05 -12.79 -16.84
N ASP A 574 -4.61 -12.50 -18.01
CA ASP A 574 -6.02 -12.12 -18.16
C ASP A 574 -6.55 -12.67 -19.49
N ASP A 575 -7.60 -13.50 -19.45
CA ASP A 575 -8.17 -14.21 -20.62
C ASP A 575 -7.09 -14.90 -21.48
N GLU A 576 -6.17 -15.56 -20.80
CA GLU A 576 -5.03 -16.28 -21.39
C GLU A 576 -4.98 -17.75 -20.94
N THR A 577 -4.23 -18.56 -21.70
CA THR A 577 -3.87 -19.93 -21.28
C THR A 577 -2.36 -20.07 -21.18
N LEU A 578 -1.86 -20.58 -20.05
CA LEU A 578 -0.47 -20.94 -19.83
C LEU A 578 -0.35 -22.46 -19.74
N VAL A 579 0.34 -23.05 -20.71
CA VAL A 579 0.67 -24.48 -20.73
C VAL A 579 2.13 -24.66 -20.36
N ILE A 580 2.40 -25.43 -19.31
CA ILE A 580 3.74 -25.86 -18.92
C ILE A 580 3.99 -27.23 -19.56
N ASP A 581 4.83 -27.27 -20.60
CA ASP A 581 5.23 -28.51 -21.24
C ASP A 581 6.27 -29.22 -20.36
N THR A 582 5.81 -30.16 -19.54
CA THR A 582 6.62 -30.93 -18.58
C THR A 582 7.12 -32.25 -19.17
N SER A 583 7.15 -32.40 -20.50
CA SER A 583 7.62 -33.62 -21.19
C SER A 583 9.10 -33.95 -20.94
N SER A 584 9.90 -32.95 -20.56
CA SER A 584 11.32 -33.11 -20.20
C SER A 584 11.56 -33.19 -18.70
N GLY A 585 10.51 -33.08 -17.87
CA GLY A 585 10.58 -33.09 -16.42
C GLY A 585 9.64 -32.05 -15.78
N PRO A 586 9.46 -32.10 -14.45
CA PRO A 586 8.68 -31.10 -13.74
C PRO A 586 9.39 -29.74 -13.80
N TYR A 587 8.61 -28.68 -13.98
CA TYR A 587 9.07 -27.29 -13.92
C TYR A 587 8.36 -26.55 -12.79
N SER A 588 8.99 -25.49 -12.30
CA SER A 588 8.44 -24.62 -11.26
C SER A 588 8.10 -23.22 -11.79
N ILE A 589 7.07 -22.64 -11.18
CA ILE A 589 6.90 -21.19 -11.13
C ILE A 589 7.40 -20.74 -9.75
N ASP A 590 8.51 -20.01 -9.75
CA ASP A 590 9.18 -19.49 -8.57
C ASP A 590 8.71 -18.06 -8.29
N ILE A 591 8.00 -17.85 -7.20
CA ILE A 591 7.42 -16.54 -6.82
C ILE A 591 8.17 -16.00 -5.60
N LYS A 592 8.97 -14.96 -5.79
CA LYS A 592 9.84 -14.38 -4.75
C LYS A 592 9.11 -13.33 -3.87
N PRO A 593 9.73 -12.85 -2.78
CA PRO A 593 9.03 -12.00 -1.82
C PRO A 593 8.49 -10.70 -2.42
N GLY A 594 7.30 -10.27 -2.00
CA GLY A 594 6.68 -9.03 -2.48
C GLY A 594 6.13 -9.09 -3.90
N VAL A 595 6.09 -10.27 -4.55
CA VAL A 595 5.50 -10.40 -5.88
C VAL A 595 3.98 -10.30 -5.81
N VAL A 596 3.39 -9.57 -6.75
CA VAL A 596 1.94 -9.52 -6.99
C VAL A 596 1.63 -10.44 -8.18
N PHE A 597 1.00 -11.58 -7.92
CA PHE A 597 0.67 -12.57 -8.93
C PHE A 597 -0.85 -12.58 -9.16
N LYS A 598 -1.28 -12.18 -10.36
CA LYS A 598 -2.69 -12.00 -10.74
C LYS A 598 -3.07 -12.85 -11.94
N VAL A 599 -4.14 -13.63 -11.82
CA VAL A 599 -4.69 -14.48 -12.88
C VAL A 599 -6.21 -14.27 -12.94
N PHE A 600 -6.73 -13.84 -14.07
CA PHE A 600 -8.14 -13.52 -14.28
C PHE A 600 -8.68 -14.26 -15.50
N ASP A 601 -9.84 -14.90 -15.38
CA ASP A 601 -10.56 -15.57 -16.47
C ASP A 601 -9.65 -16.48 -17.32
N SER A 602 -8.72 -17.18 -16.66
CA SER A 602 -7.55 -17.77 -17.29
C SER A 602 -7.35 -19.25 -16.92
N LYS A 603 -6.52 -19.95 -17.70
CA LYS A 603 -6.14 -21.34 -17.42
C LYS A 603 -4.64 -21.51 -17.28
N ILE A 604 -4.19 -22.09 -16.17
CA ILE A 604 -2.83 -22.59 -16.00
C ILE A 604 -2.88 -24.12 -15.99
N THR A 605 -2.09 -24.78 -16.82
CA THR A 605 -2.06 -26.25 -16.92
C THR A 605 -0.67 -26.80 -17.21
N ALA A 606 -0.43 -28.07 -16.92
CA ALA A 606 0.79 -28.79 -17.25
C ALA A 606 0.50 -30.10 -18.00
N THR A 607 1.41 -30.56 -18.86
CA THR A 607 1.20 -31.75 -19.70
C THR A 607 1.31 -33.08 -18.95
N ASP A 608 2.53 -33.54 -18.65
CA ASP A 608 2.80 -34.89 -18.13
C ASP A 608 2.89 -34.89 -16.60
N SER A 609 3.88 -34.17 -16.06
CA SER A 609 4.08 -33.97 -14.61
C SER A 609 3.39 -32.68 -14.15
N PRO A 610 2.90 -32.60 -12.90
CA PRO A 610 2.28 -31.40 -12.40
C PRO A 610 3.27 -30.22 -12.34
N LEU A 611 2.76 -29.02 -12.59
CA LEU A 611 3.50 -27.77 -12.33
C LEU A 611 3.75 -27.62 -10.82
N ILE A 612 4.98 -27.27 -10.44
CA ILE A 612 5.33 -27.02 -9.04
C ILE A 612 5.22 -25.52 -8.73
N TRP A 613 4.37 -25.15 -7.78
CA TRP A 613 4.44 -23.82 -7.18
C TRP A 613 5.62 -23.75 -6.20
N ASN A 614 6.60 -22.87 -6.44
CA ASN A 614 7.66 -22.58 -5.47
C ASN A 614 7.57 -21.12 -5.01
N ILE A 615 6.71 -20.88 -4.02
CA ILE A 615 6.51 -19.55 -3.45
C ILE A 615 7.47 -19.37 -2.27
N ALA A 616 8.11 -18.21 -2.20
CA ALA A 616 9.02 -17.84 -1.11
C ALA A 616 8.34 -18.08 0.24
N SER A 617 8.99 -18.83 1.12
CA SER A 617 8.37 -19.37 2.33
C SER A 617 9.41 -19.82 3.34
N SER A 618 8.95 -20.33 4.49
CA SER A 618 9.85 -20.90 5.51
C SER A 618 10.71 -22.05 5.00
N VAL A 619 10.30 -22.75 3.93
CA VAL A 619 11.03 -23.88 3.33
C VAL A 619 11.71 -23.52 2.00
N SER A 620 11.54 -22.28 1.54
CA SER A 620 12.11 -21.72 0.33
C SER A 620 12.67 -20.33 0.68
N MET A 621 13.72 -20.33 1.50
CA MET A 621 14.31 -19.11 2.06
C MET A 621 15.01 -18.28 0.98
N GLU A 622 14.85 -16.96 1.07
CA GLU A 622 15.45 -15.97 0.19
C GLU A 622 16.45 -15.06 0.92
N VAL A 623 17.14 -14.22 0.17
CA VAL A 623 18.06 -13.20 0.69
C VAL A 623 17.84 -11.88 -0.02
N PHE A 624 18.37 -10.79 0.56
CA PHE A 624 18.39 -9.50 -0.11
C PHE A 624 19.42 -9.47 -1.24
N ASP A 625 19.02 -8.99 -2.42
CA ASP A 625 19.85 -8.91 -3.63
C ASP A 625 20.62 -10.21 -3.97
N PRO A 626 19.91 -11.24 -4.44
CA PRO A 626 20.48 -12.55 -4.75
C PRO A 626 21.71 -12.54 -5.67
N ILE A 627 21.78 -11.60 -6.62
CA ILE A 627 22.84 -11.51 -7.62
C ILE A 627 24.16 -11.03 -7.00
N ILE A 628 24.10 -10.10 -6.05
CA ILE A 628 25.30 -9.66 -5.33
C ILE A 628 25.65 -10.69 -4.25
N THR A 629 24.66 -11.16 -3.49
CA THR A 629 24.86 -12.06 -2.34
C THR A 629 25.52 -13.37 -2.74
N ARG A 630 25.26 -13.89 -3.95
CA ARG A 630 25.86 -15.14 -4.44
C ARG A 630 27.39 -15.07 -4.56
N ASN A 631 27.92 -13.86 -4.72
CA ASN A 631 29.35 -13.59 -4.89
C ASN A 631 30.01 -13.06 -3.60
N GLU A 632 29.24 -12.96 -2.51
CA GLU A 632 29.72 -12.40 -1.26
C GLU A 632 30.55 -13.44 -0.48
N SER A 633 31.86 -13.18 -0.36
CA SER A 633 32.76 -14.02 0.44
C SER A 633 32.89 -13.53 1.90
N ALA A 634 31.94 -12.73 2.37
CA ALA A 634 32.07 -12.01 3.64
C ALA A 634 32.24 -12.98 4.82
N THR A 635 33.24 -12.70 5.66
CA THR A 635 33.54 -13.44 6.89
C THR A 635 32.88 -12.81 8.12
N THR A 636 31.90 -11.94 7.90
CA THR A 636 31.13 -11.22 8.93
C THR A 636 29.68 -11.11 8.46
N ALA A 637 28.72 -11.18 9.39
CA ALA A 637 27.31 -11.00 9.07
C ALA A 637 27.07 -9.62 8.40
N THR A 638 26.37 -9.62 7.25
CA THR A 638 25.99 -8.43 6.48
C THR A 638 24.49 -8.42 6.22
N ALA A 639 23.98 -7.30 5.71
CA ALA A 639 22.52 -7.07 5.58
C ALA A 639 21.91 -8.01 4.55
N ARG A 640 22.75 -8.39 3.58
CA ARG A 640 22.49 -9.31 2.49
C ARG A 640 22.50 -10.77 2.94
N ASN A 641 23.19 -11.04 4.05
CA ASN A 641 23.27 -12.34 4.72
C ASN A 641 22.21 -12.52 5.83
N ASN A 642 21.03 -11.91 5.69
CA ASN A 642 19.88 -12.19 6.52
C ASN A 642 18.84 -12.95 5.70
N GLY A 643 18.46 -14.14 6.17
CA GLY A 643 17.43 -14.96 5.53
C GLY A 643 16.06 -14.30 5.59
N ILE A 644 15.32 -14.39 4.48
CA ILE A 644 13.94 -13.94 4.31
C ILE A 644 13.09 -15.19 4.15
N TYR A 645 12.09 -15.35 5.02
CA TYR A 645 11.35 -16.61 5.18
C TYR A 645 9.85 -16.47 4.90
N ASP A 646 9.44 -15.33 4.36
CA ASP A 646 8.05 -14.93 4.21
C ASP A 646 7.80 -14.51 2.75
N PHE A 647 6.63 -14.85 2.19
CA PHE A 647 6.22 -14.44 0.85
C PHE A 647 5.94 -12.93 0.77
N ARG A 648 5.10 -12.39 1.65
CA ARG A 648 4.74 -10.96 1.69
C ARG A 648 4.30 -10.38 0.34
N GLY A 649 3.71 -11.19 -0.51
CA GLY A 649 3.16 -10.79 -1.80
C GLY A 649 1.66 -10.95 -1.84
N SER A 650 1.10 -10.79 -3.03
CA SER A 650 -0.33 -10.96 -3.31
C SER A 650 -0.50 -12.15 -4.25
N PHE A 651 -1.40 -13.07 -3.92
CA PHE A 651 -1.80 -14.17 -4.79
C PHE A 651 -3.30 -14.03 -5.08
N ILE A 652 -3.62 -13.64 -6.31
CA ILE A 652 -4.97 -13.28 -6.75
C ILE A 652 -5.31 -14.12 -7.98
N VAL A 653 -6.33 -14.98 -7.86
CA VAL A 653 -6.82 -15.86 -8.93
C VAL A 653 -8.33 -15.77 -8.95
N GLU A 654 -8.92 -15.27 -10.04
CA GLU A 654 -10.37 -15.11 -10.16
C GLU A 654 -10.90 -15.66 -11.51
N GLY A 655 -12.07 -16.32 -11.51
CA GLY A 655 -12.70 -16.86 -12.72
C GLY A 655 -11.88 -17.91 -13.47
N SER A 656 -10.93 -18.57 -12.80
CA SER A 656 -9.82 -19.26 -13.45
C SER A 656 -9.72 -20.75 -13.13
N VAL A 657 -9.08 -21.51 -14.02
CA VAL A 657 -8.80 -22.94 -13.85
C VAL A 657 -7.32 -23.17 -13.59
N ILE A 658 -7.00 -23.78 -12.45
CA ILE A 658 -5.65 -24.18 -12.06
C ILE A 658 -5.57 -25.71 -12.16
N ASP A 659 -4.97 -26.19 -13.24
CA ASP A 659 -5.00 -27.59 -13.64
C ASP A 659 -3.63 -28.27 -13.54
N ASN A 660 -3.60 -29.49 -13.02
CA ASN A 660 -2.40 -30.32 -12.94
C ASN A 660 -1.21 -29.59 -12.28
N THR A 661 -1.42 -29.07 -11.07
CA THR A 661 -0.38 -28.37 -10.28
C THR A 661 -0.18 -29.02 -8.90
N CYS A 662 0.88 -28.62 -8.18
CA CYS A 662 1.16 -29.09 -6.83
C CYS A 662 1.98 -28.08 -6.00
N ASN A 663 2.08 -28.32 -4.69
CA ASN A 663 2.87 -27.53 -3.73
C ASN A 663 2.45 -26.05 -3.57
N LEU A 664 1.14 -25.75 -3.63
CA LEU A 664 0.69 -24.37 -3.43
C LEU A 664 0.75 -24.00 -1.95
N PHE A 665 1.84 -23.34 -1.53
CA PHE A 665 2.09 -22.95 -0.14
C PHE A 665 2.28 -21.43 -0.01
N LEU A 666 1.25 -20.78 0.54
CA LEU A 666 1.21 -19.34 0.80
C LEU A 666 1.63 -19.06 2.24
N ASP A 667 2.94 -18.87 2.44
CA ASP A 667 3.53 -18.61 3.76
C ASP A 667 3.74 -17.10 3.98
N ALA A 668 2.98 -16.51 4.91
CA ALA A 668 2.93 -15.08 5.18
C ALA A 668 2.59 -14.21 3.94
N PRO A 669 1.50 -14.48 3.19
CA PRO A 669 1.02 -13.57 2.15
C PRO A 669 0.55 -12.25 2.77
N TYR A 670 0.46 -11.18 1.96
CA TYR A 670 -0.32 -9.98 2.31
C TYR A 670 -1.74 -10.07 1.77
N GLU A 671 -1.92 -10.58 0.56
CA GLU A 671 -3.24 -10.76 -0.05
C GLU A 671 -3.41 -12.18 -0.57
N VAL A 672 -4.58 -12.75 -0.31
CA VAL A 672 -5.05 -14.00 -0.92
C VAL A 672 -6.46 -13.76 -1.44
N SER A 673 -6.65 -13.77 -2.76
CA SER A 673 -7.98 -13.74 -3.38
C SER A 673 -8.10 -14.95 -4.29
N MET A 674 -9.06 -15.83 -4.01
CA MET A 674 -9.42 -16.97 -4.84
C MET A 674 -10.93 -16.97 -5.02
N LYS A 675 -11.41 -16.50 -6.16
CA LYS A 675 -12.85 -16.40 -6.45
C LYS A 675 -13.22 -17.15 -7.73
N ASP A 676 -14.22 -18.01 -7.67
CA ASP A 676 -14.67 -18.77 -8.86
C ASP A 676 -13.51 -19.57 -9.48
N VAL A 677 -12.79 -20.32 -8.64
CA VAL A 677 -11.56 -21.05 -9.03
C VAL A 677 -11.79 -22.55 -9.02
N ILE A 678 -11.40 -23.21 -10.10
CA ILE A 678 -11.42 -24.68 -10.20
C ILE A 678 -9.99 -25.20 -10.14
N PHE A 679 -9.68 -25.97 -9.09
CA PHE A 679 -8.47 -26.77 -9.02
C PHE A 679 -8.74 -28.16 -9.59
N SER A 680 -8.31 -28.41 -10.83
CA SER A 680 -8.49 -29.71 -11.48
C SER A 680 -7.19 -30.50 -11.50
N ASN A 681 -7.24 -31.82 -11.30
CA ASN A 681 -6.05 -32.68 -11.34
C ASN A 681 -4.92 -32.24 -10.39
N HIS A 682 -5.23 -31.43 -9.37
CA HIS A 682 -4.26 -30.93 -8.41
C HIS A 682 -3.65 -32.12 -7.65
N SER A 683 -2.44 -31.97 -7.12
CA SER A 683 -1.82 -33.00 -6.29
C SER A 683 -1.03 -32.40 -5.14
N SER A 684 -0.73 -33.23 -4.14
CA SER A 684 0.21 -32.86 -3.08
C SER A 684 1.64 -33.14 -3.53
N ASN A 685 2.59 -32.30 -3.10
CA ASN A 685 4.02 -32.55 -3.28
C ASN A 685 4.79 -31.88 -2.12
N ASP A 686 5.85 -32.51 -1.63
CA ASP A 686 6.73 -31.91 -0.64
C ASP A 686 7.91 -31.24 -1.36
N HIS A 687 7.75 -29.96 -1.72
CA HIS A 687 8.80 -29.18 -2.37
C HIS A 687 9.29 -28.04 -1.47
N GLY A 688 10.47 -28.24 -0.89
CA GLY A 688 11.16 -27.28 -0.03
C GLY A 688 12.44 -27.88 0.55
N ASP A 689 13.24 -27.06 1.22
CA ASP A 689 14.42 -27.50 1.96
C ASP A 689 14.22 -27.28 3.46
N TYR A 690 14.15 -28.39 4.20
CA TYR A 690 13.99 -28.38 5.65
C TYR A 690 15.29 -28.40 6.44
N THR A 691 16.43 -28.47 5.73
CA THR A 691 17.76 -28.33 6.32
C THR A 691 18.15 -26.87 6.50
N LEU A 692 17.39 -25.97 5.89
CA LEU A 692 17.47 -24.53 6.12
C LEU A 692 17.37 -24.26 7.61
N ARG A 693 18.32 -23.49 8.14
CA ARG A 693 18.30 -23.07 9.53
C ARG A 693 18.53 -21.58 9.60
N GLY A 694 17.79 -20.95 10.50
CA GLY A 694 18.00 -19.57 10.91
C GLY A 694 18.77 -19.52 12.22
N ALA A 695 19.33 -18.34 12.50
CA ALA A 695 20.04 -18.08 13.76
C ALA A 695 19.13 -18.18 15.00
N TYR A 696 17.80 -18.11 14.83
CA TYR A 696 16.83 -18.10 15.91
C TYR A 696 15.97 -19.36 15.92
N GLU A 697 15.71 -19.89 17.11
CA GLU A 697 14.93 -21.13 17.27
C GLU A 697 13.51 -21.00 16.70
N ASN A 698 12.85 -19.85 16.86
CA ASN A 698 11.49 -19.60 16.36
C ASN A 698 11.37 -19.84 14.86
N HIS A 699 12.34 -19.36 14.08
CA HIS A 699 12.38 -19.62 12.64
C HIS A 699 12.48 -21.12 12.35
N ASN A 700 13.36 -21.83 13.06
CA ASN A 700 13.46 -23.28 12.94
C ASN A 700 12.16 -23.99 13.34
N GLN A 701 11.35 -23.43 14.25
CA GLN A 701 10.04 -23.99 14.59
C GLN A 701 9.02 -23.77 13.47
N LYS A 702 9.04 -22.62 12.78
CA LYS A 702 8.18 -22.36 11.61
C LYS A 702 8.44 -23.39 10.50
N ILE A 703 9.72 -23.69 10.21
CA ILE A 703 10.10 -24.77 9.28
C ILE A 703 9.46 -26.09 9.68
N ARG A 704 9.46 -26.42 10.98
CA ARG A 704 8.83 -27.66 11.46
C ARG A 704 7.31 -27.68 11.32
N GLN A 705 6.65 -26.54 11.46
CA GLN A 705 5.20 -26.42 11.18
C GLN A 705 4.89 -26.61 9.69
N SER A 706 5.88 -26.36 8.84
CA SER A 706 5.78 -26.48 7.40
C SER A 706 6.18 -27.89 6.89
N TYR A 707 6.45 -28.89 7.73
CA TYR A 707 6.79 -30.24 7.26
C TYR A 707 5.62 -30.94 6.55
N GLY A 708 5.88 -31.54 5.39
CA GLY A 708 4.98 -32.45 4.70
C GLY A 708 4.59 -32.00 3.29
N GLU A 709 3.88 -32.88 2.59
CA GLU A 709 3.37 -32.63 1.24
C GLU A 709 2.30 -31.52 1.27
N LYS A 710 2.44 -30.52 0.39
CA LYS A 710 1.50 -29.39 0.29
C LYS A 710 0.54 -29.59 -0.87
N GLY A 711 -0.75 -29.56 -0.54
CA GLY A 711 -1.85 -29.39 -1.47
C GLY A 711 -2.11 -27.92 -1.74
N LEU A 712 -2.92 -27.30 -0.88
CA LEU A 712 -3.13 -25.86 -0.76
C LEU A 712 -2.99 -25.45 0.71
N TRP A 713 -1.88 -24.80 1.06
CA TRP A 713 -1.60 -24.39 2.43
C TRP A 713 -1.54 -22.88 2.54
N ILE A 714 -2.25 -22.31 3.51
CA ILE A 714 -2.24 -20.87 3.81
C ILE A 714 -1.75 -20.70 5.26
N ALA A 715 -0.62 -20.05 5.44
CA ALA A 715 -0.07 -19.75 6.75
C ALA A 715 0.03 -18.22 6.91
N PRO A 716 -1.04 -17.54 7.35
CA PRO A 716 -1.04 -16.09 7.53
C PRO A 716 -0.23 -15.71 8.77
N ARG A 717 1.11 -15.72 8.67
CA ARG A 717 2.03 -15.38 9.76
C ARG A 717 2.24 -13.86 9.95
N ILE A 718 1.55 -13.04 9.16
CA ILE A 718 1.56 -11.57 9.17
C ILE A 718 0.12 -11.07 8.97
N ASP A 719 -0.13 -9.80 9.27
CA ASP A 719 -1.44 -9.16 9.04
C ASP A 719 -1.76 -9.17 7.53
N LEU A 720 -2.85 -9.86 7.14
CA LEU A 720 -3.34 -9.82 5.75
C LEU A 720 -3.97 -8.45 5.47
N VAL A 721 -3.65 -7.92 4.29
CA VAL A 721 -4.29 -6.75 3.69
C VAL A 721 -5.62 -7.14 3.05
N ALA A 722 -5.77 -8.37 2.55
CA ALA A 722 -7.04 -8.90 2.06
C ALA A 722 -7.02 -10.43 2.07
N CYS A 723 -8.16 -11.05 2.39
CA CYS A 723 -8.35 -12.50 2.31
C CYS A 723 -9.78 -12.83 1.88
N SER A 724 -9.94 -13.35 0.67
CA SER A 724 -11.23 -13.74 0.12
C SER A 724 -11.08 -15.07 -0.61
N ILE A 725 -11.81 -16.09 -0.16
CA ILE A 725 -11.80 -17.43 -0.78
C ILE A 725 -13.26 -17.85 -0.97
N SER A 726 -13.77 -17.77 -2.19
CA SER A 726 -15.19 -17.98 -2.48
C SER A 726 -15.39 -18.78 -3.77
N ASN A 727 -16.36 -19.69 -3.78
CA ASN A 727 -16.67 -20.52 -4.95
C ASN A 727 -15.43 -21.24 -5.51
N VAL A 728 -14.71 -21.92 -4.63
CA VAL A 728 -13.55 -22.73 -4.98
C VAL A 728 -13.95 -24.20 -5.00
N SER A 729 -13.47 -24.95 -5.99
CA SER A 729 -13.73 -26.39 -6.10
C SER A 729 -12.48 -27.19 -6.42
N PHE A 730 -12.47 -28.45 -6.00
CA PHE A 730 -11.45 -29.42 -6.38
C PHE A 730 -12.08 -30.55 -7.19
N VAL A 731 -11.60 -30.73 -8.42
CA VAL A 731 -12.12 -31.73 -9.37
C VAL A 731 -11.02 -32.74 -9.69
N ASP A 732 -11.31 -34.01 -9.45
CA ASP A 732 -10.42 -35.14 -9.73
C ASP A 732 -9.00 -34.96 -9.16
N PRO A 733 -8.84 -34.69 -7.85
CA PRO A 733 -7.52 -34.58 -7.24
C PRO A 733 -6.73 -35.88 -7.43
N LYS A 734 -5.47 -35.77 -7.85
CA LYS A 734 -4.63 -36.94 -8.20
C LYS A 734 -4.07 -37.70 -6.97
N SER A 735 -4.22 -37.13 -5.78
CA SER A 735 -3.80 -37.70 -4.50
C SER A 735 -4.80 -37.31 -3.41
N ASN A 736 -4.61 -37.79 -2.19
CA ASN A 736 -5.19 -37.10 -1.04
C ASN A 736 -4.50 -35.74 -0.90
N ILE A 737 -5.30 -34.68 -0.86
CA ILE A 737 -4.82 -33.30 -0.82
C ILE A 737 -5.40 -32.64 0.42
N GLU A 738 -4.56 -31.86 1.08
CA GLU A 738 -4.97 -31.04 2.22
C GLU A 738 -5.15 -29.59 1.79
N PHE A 739 -6.31 -29.01 2.10
CA PHE A 739 -6.47 -27.58 2.30
C PHE A 739 -6.20 -27.25 3.77
N LYS A 740 -5.06 -26.61 4.05
CA LYS A 740 -4.59 -26.39 5.41
C LYS A 740 -4.40 -24.91 5.74
N VAL A 741 -4.97 -24.49 6.86
CA VAL A 741 -4.76 -23.15 7.42
C VAL A 741 -3.92 -23.24 8.71
N ILE A 742 -2.81 -22.49 8.76
CA ILE A 742 -1.88 -22.46 9.90
C ILE A 742 -1.83 -21.06 10.51
N GLY A 743 -2.59 -20.82 11.59
CA GLY A 743 -2.71 -19.50 12.26
C GLY A 743 -3.94 -18.69 11.81
N GLY A 744 -3.86 -17.36 11.92
CA GLY A 744 -4.90 -16.44 11.44
C GLY A 744 -5.77 -15.81 12.53
N GLU A 745 -5.46 -15.95 13.82
CA GLU A 745 -6.18 -15.31 14.93
C GLU A 745 -6.21 -13.78 14.84
N TRP A 746 -5.19 -13.15 14.24
CA TRP A 746 -5.08 -11.68 14.22
C TRP A 746 -6.15 -10.99 13.37
N ILE A 747 -6.93 -11.80 12.64
CA ILE A 747 -7.96 -11.36 11.72
C ILE A 747 -9.21 -12.18 12.01
N HIS A 748 -10.12 -11.62 12.81
CA HIS A 748 -11.33 -12.33 13.23
C HIS A 748 -12.13 -12.75 11.98
N ASN A 749 -12.40 -14.05 11.85
CA ASN A 749 -13.13 -14.66 10.73
C ASN A 749 -12.50 -14.52 9.32
N ALA A 750 -11.25 -14.07 9.15
CA ALA A 750 -10.71 -13.85 7.79
C ALA A 750 -10.32 -15.10 7.02
N THR A 751 -10.17 -16.23 7.70
CA THR A 751 -9.99 -17.55 7.09
C THR A 751 -11.35 -18.23 6.89
N THR A 752 -12.35 -17.46 6.45
CA THR A 752 -13.64 -18.01 6.01
C THR A 752 -13.57 -18.37 4.53
N VAL A 753 -13.92 -19.62 4.22
CA VAL A 753 -14.18 -20.07 2.86
C VAL A 753 -15.68 -20.03 2.61
N TYR A 754 -16.08 -19.41 1.50
CA TYR A 754 -17.48 -19.17 1.14
C TYR A 754 -17.89 -20.04 -0.03
N ASP A 755 -19.11 -20.58 0.01
CA ASP A 755 -19.83 -21.07 -1.17
C ASP A 755 -19.02 -22.07 -2.03
N SER A 756 -18.19 -22.90 -1.40
CA SER A 756 -17.18 -23.73 -2.08
C SER A 756 -17.53 -25.22 -2.05
N ASP A 757 -16.93 -26.02 -2.92
CA ASP A 757 -16.99 -27.49 -2.86
C ASP A 757 -15.60 -28.08 -2.55
N LEU A 758 -15.44 -28.48 -1.30
CA LEU A 758 -14.23 -29.08 -0.76
C LEU A 758 -14.43 -30.56 -0.40
N SER A 759 -15.52 -31.19 -0.87
CA SER A 759 -15.87 -32.59 -0.54
C SER A 759 -14.81 -33.61 -0.96
N GLN A 760 -14.00 -33.28 -1.97
CA GLN A 760 -12.96 -34.16 -2.50
C GLN A 760 -11.59 -34.02 -1.81
N ILE A 761 -11.43 -33.15 -0.80
CA ILE A 761 -10.14 -32.92 -0.13
C ILE A 761 -10.23 -32.98 1.40
N ASP A 762 -9.08 -33.08 2.06
CA ASP A 762 -8.97 -33.01 3.52
C ASP A 762 -8.87 -31.54 3.96
N ILE A 763 -9.59 -31.15 5.01
CA ILE A 763 -9.61 -29.77 5.51
C ILE A 763 -8.96 -29.74 6.89
N VAL A 764 -7.90 -28.93 7.03
CA VAL A 764 -7.03 -28.96 8.21
C VAL A 764 -6.85 -27.58 8.81
N ALA A 765 -7.10 -27.43 10.10
CA ALA A 765 -6.70 -26.24 10.86
C ALA A 765 -5.56 -26.56 11.84
N MET A 766 -4.60 -25.63 11.96
CA MET A 766 -3.44 -25.77 12.84
C MET A 766 -3.10 -24.42 13.47
N LYS A 767 -2.77 -24.38 14.76
CA LYS A 767 -2.27 -23.15 15.39
C LYS A 767 -0.88 -22.78 14.85
N ALA A 768 -0.62 -21.48 14.68
CA ALA A 768 0.68 -20.99 14.23
C ALA A 768 1.56 -20.55 15.40
N LEU A 769 2.85 -20.37 15.13
CA LEU A 769 3.73 -19.58 15.98
C LEU A 769 3.66 -18.13 15.55
N LYS A 770 3.53 -17.21 16.52
CA LYS A 770 3.55 -15.77 16.24
C LYS A 770 4.86 -15.39 15.56
N HIS A 771 4.80 -14.31 14.78
CA HIS A 771 5.96 -13.83 14.03
C HIS A 771 7.15 -13.50 14.95
N GLU A 772 8.36 -13.67 14.42
CA GLU A 772 9.64 -13.80 15.15
C GLU A 772 10.02 -12.61 16.05
N TYR A 773 9.36 -11.46 15.90
CA TYR A 773 9.63 -10.27 16.71
C TYR A 773 8.58 -10.00 17.79
N PHE A 774 7.50 -10.79 17.83
CA PHE A 774 6.49 -10.78 18.88
C PHE A 774 6.87 -11.68 20.09
N VAL A 775 8.10 -12.18 20.14
CA VAL A 775 8.55 -13.14 21.19
C VAL A 775 8.61 -12.54 22.59
N ALA A 776 8.59 -11.22 22.69
CA ALA A 776 8.49 -10.57 23.99
C ALA A 776 7.10 -10.77 24.62
N TYR A 777 6.03 -11.00 23.84
CA TYR A 777 4.67 -11.14 24.35
C TYR A 777 4.45 -12.47 25.09
N ARG A 778 3.51 -12.51 26.07
CA ARG A 778 3.28 -13.69 26.94
C ARG A 778 2.90 -14.97 26.20
N GLU A 779 2.30 -14.87 25.02
CA GLU A 779 1.76 -16.00 24.25
C GLU A 779 2.52 -16.14 22.92
N LYS A 780 3.26 -17.24 22.76
CA LYS A 780 4.07 -17.52 21.55
C LYS A 780 3.28 -18.12 20.38
N ASN A 781 2.08 -18.63 20.65
CA ASN A 781 1.22 -19.25 19.65
C ASN A 781 0.10 -18.29 19.23
N GLU A 782 -0.41 -18.52 18.05
CA GLU A 782 -1.56 -17.87 17.46
C GLU A 782 -2.64 -18.93 17.20
N LYS A 783 -3.89 -18.64 17.57
CA LYS A 783 -5.02 -19.53 17.26
C LYS A 783 -5.24 -19.64 15.75
N ALA A 784 -6.02 -20.63 15.35
CA ALA A 784 -6.50 -20.76 13.98
C ALA A 784 -8.00 -21.05 13.99
N PHE A 785 -8.80 -20.22 13.32
CA PHE A 785 -10.24 -20.42 13.17
C PHE A 785 -10.58 -20.48 11.68
N LEU A 786 -10.65 -21.69 11.12
CA LEU A 786 -11.07 -21.89 9.74
C LEU A 786 -12.59 -22.02 9.69
N ALA A 787 -13.27 -21.06 9.06
CA ALA A 787 -14.71 -21.11 8.90
C ALA A 787 -15.07 -21.60 7.50
N LEU A 788 -16.07 -22.49 7.42
CA LEU A 788 -16.63 -23.04 6.20
C LEU A 788 -18.07 -22.56 6.10
N LEU A 789 -18.30 -21.46 5.38
CA LEU A 789 -19.62 -20.85 5.22
C LEU A 789 -20.25 -21.34 3.92
N ASN A 790 -21.41 -22.01 4.03
CA ASN A 790 -22.15 -22.54 2.90
C ASN A 790 -21.25 -23.37 1.95
N THR A 791 -20.33 -24.14 2.54
CA THR A 791 -19.32 -24.91 1.81
C THR A 791 -19.67 -26.40 1.93
N LEU A 792 -19.58 -27.13 0.83
CA LEU A 792 -19.74 -28.58 0.80
C LEU A 792 -18.43 -29.26 1.23
N PHE A 793 -18.51 -30.19 2.18
CA PHE A 793 -17.36 -30.94 2.68
C PHE A 793 -17.82 -32.28 3.26
N ASP A 794 -16.87 -33.22 3.39
CA ASP A 794 -17.07 -34.48 4.12
C ASP A 794 -16.59 -34.31 5.57
N GLU A 795 -17.48 -34.52 6.55
CA GLU A 795 -17.15 -34.39 7.98
C GLU A 795 -16.01 -35.33 8.41
N ASP A 796 -15.89 -36.51 7.79
CA ASP A 796 -14.83 -37.49 8.12
C ASP A 796 -13.44 -37.04 7.65
N ARG A 797 -13.38 -35.97 6.85
CA ARG A 797 -12.16 -35.40 6.27
C ARG A 797 -11.74 -34.09 6.95
N LEU A 798 -12.43 -33.69 8.02
CA LEU A 798 -12.07 -32.55 8.85
C LEU A 798 -11.03 -32.96 9.90
N ASN A 799 -9.94 -32.19 10.00
CA ASN A 799 -8.87 -32.47 10.96
C ASN A 799 -8.37 -31.20 11.66
N ILE A 800 -8.00 -31.36 12.93
CA ILE A 800 -7.26 -30.35 13.70
C ILE A 800 -5.86 -30.91 13.93
N ALA A 801 -4.86 -30.33 13.25
CA ALA A 801 -3.50 -30.84 13.33
C ALA A 801 -2.84 -30.45 14.67
N PRO A 802 -2.20 -31.41 15.37
CA PRO A 802 -1.50 -31.12 16.61
C PRO A 802 -0.24 -30.29 16.35
N HIS A 803 0.13 -29.45 17.31
CA HIS A 803 1.42 -28.76 17.26
C HIS A 803 2.56 -29.73 17.65
N SER A 804 3.62 -29.84 16.82
CA SER A 804 4.80 -30.64 17.14
C SER A 804 5.43 -30.19 18.48
N ARG A 805 5.34 -31.01 19.52
CA ARG A 805 5.80 -30.69 20.88
C ARG A 805 7.32 -30.65 20.96
N LEU A 806 7.91 -29.49 21.28
CA LEU A 806 9.28 -29.42 21.83
C LEU A 806 9.35 -28.34 22.93
N GLY A 807 9.32 -28.78 24.19
CA GLY A 807 9.93 -28.04 25.31
C GLY A 807 9.06 -27.14 26.21
N GLY A 808 7.72 -27.23 26.22
CA GLY A 808 6.92 -26.43 27.16
C GLY A 808 5.49 -26.92 27.39
N THR A 809 5.01 -26.77 28.62
CA THR A 809 3.65 -27.06 29.11
C THR A 809 2.65 -26.01 28.62
N TYR A 810 1.98 -26.24 27.50
CA TYR A 810 0.77 -25.49 27.12
C TYR A 810 -0.31 -26.49 26.70
N GLU A 811 -1.49 -26.37 27.29
CA GLU A 811 -2.41 -27.50 27.50
C GLU A 811 -3.53 -27.68 26.46
N TYR A 812 -3.63 -26.86 25.39
CA TYR A 812 -4.75 -26.97 24.42
C TYR A 812 -4.34 -26.80 22.94
N ASP A 813 -5.05 -27.50 22.04
CA ASP A 813 -5.01 -27.22 20.60
C ASP A 813 -5.91 -26.01 20.34
N GLU A 814 -5.27 -24.85 20.20
CA GLU A 814 -5.87 -23.53 20.00
C GLU A 814 -6.37 -23.32 18.55
N ALA A 815 -6.80 -24.38 17.89
CA ALA A 815 -7.30 -24.37 16.52
C ALA A 815 -8.71 -24.96 16.45
N ALA A 816 -9.54 -24.41 15.57
CA ALA A 816 -10.90 -24.86 15.36
C ALA A 816 -11.34 -24.73 13.90
N ILE A 817 -12.27 -25.60 13.50
CA ILE A 817 -13.04 -25.49 12.25
C ILE A 817 -14.49 -25.16 12.63
N LEU A 818 -15.08 -24.17 11.97
CA LEU A 818 -16.49 -23.76 12.17
C LEU A 818 -17.28 -24.05 10.92
N ALA A 819 -18.33 -24.87 11.01
CA ALA A 819 -19.31 -25.03 9.94
C ALA A 819 -20.41 -23.96 10.08
N LYS A 820 -20.67 -23.20 9.00
CA LYS A 820 -21.61 -22.06 9.03
C LYS A 820 -22.60 -22.12 7.86
N TYR A 821 -23.80 -21.59 8.07
CA TYR A 821 -24.85 -21.50 7.05
C TYR A 821 -25.56 -20.15 7.10
N TYR A 822 -26.08 -19.73 5.94
CA TYR A 822 -26.94 -18.56 5.84
C TYR A 822 -28.35 -18.87 6.37
N LEU A 823 -28.85 -18.07 7.31
CA LEU A 823 -30.25 -18.10 7.70
C LEU A 823 -31.07 -17.26 6.70
N ASP A 824 -32.14 -17.85 6.16
CA ASP A 824 -33.23 -17.11 5.54
C ASP A 824 -34.44 -17.11 6.46
N LEU A 825 -34.94 -15.92 6.80
CA LEU A 825 -36.09 -15.72 7.66
C LEU A 825 -37.18 -14.96 6.91
N SER A 826 -38.41 -15.47 6.95
CA SER A 826 -39.63 -14.78 6.57
C SER A 826 -40.43 -14.44 7.83
N PHE A 827 -40.78 -13.16 8.02
CA PHE A 827 -41.52 -12.70 9.20
C PHE A 827 -42.95 -12.28 8.82
N GLU A 828 -43.93 -12.83 9.53
CA GLU A 828 -45.35 -12.70 9.24
C GLU A 828 -46.18 -12.31 10.47
N ASP A 829 -47.29 -11.60 10.24
CA ASP A 829 -48.33 -11.39 11.23
C ASP A 829 -49.27 -12.62 11.34
N ASN A 830 -50.19 -12.59 12.30
CA ASN A 830 -51.17 -13.68 12.50
C ASN A 830 -52.15 -13.90 11.33
N SER A 831 -52.17 -12.99 10.35
CA SER A 831 -53.01 -13.04 9.16
C SER A 831 -52.23 -13.53 7.93
N GLY A 832 -50.94 -13.85 8.10
CA GLY A 832 -50.03 -14.27 7.02
C GLY A 832 -49.48 -13.12 6.18
N ASN A 833 -49.66 -11.86 6.59
CA ASN A 833 -49.05 -10.74 5.89
C ASN A 833 -47.58 -10.60 6.28
N LYS A 834 -46.72 -10.31 5.29
CA LYS A 834 -45.29 -10.06 5.51
C LYS A 834 -45.07 -8.80 6.35
N VAL A 835 -44.26 -8.90 7.39
CA VAL A 835 -43.93 -7.79 8.30
C VAL A 835 -42.71 -7.04 7.76
N HIS A 836 -42.93 -5.85 7.21
CA HIS A 836 -41.86 -4.97 6.74
C HIS A 836 -41.19 -4.21 7.89
N GLY A 837 -39.86 -4.12 7.88
CA GLY A 837 -39.11 -3.34 8.86
C GLY A 837 -39.11 -3.95 10.28
N GLY A 838 -39.46 -5.23 10.39
CA GLY A 838 -39.37 -5.99 11.64
C GLY A 838 -37.91 -6.20 12.05
N ILE A 839 -37.64 -6.07 13.35
CA ILE A 839 -36.30 -6.18 13.95
C ILE A 839 -36.11 -7.60 14.47
N VAL A 840 -35.09 -8.28 13.96
CA VAL A 840 -34.71 -9.64 14.32
C VAL A 840 -33.43 -9.59 15.17
N SER A 841 -33.46 -10.26 16.31
CA SER A 841 -32.30 -10.43 17.20
C SER A 841 -32.06 -11.91 17.47
N ILE A 842 -30.80 -12.34 17.50
CA ILE A 842 -30.45 -13.75 17.63
C ILE A 842 -29.42 -13.93 18.74
N SER A 843 -29.67 -14.87 19.65
CA SER A 843 -28.76 -15.25 20.72
C SER A 843 -28.34 -16.72 20.58
N SER A 844 -27.04 -16.96 20.65
CA SER A 844 -26.43 -18.29 20.60
C SER A 844 -26.40 -18.97 21.97
N SER A 845 -26.45 -20.30 21.99
CA SER A 845 -26.21 -21.12 23.19
C SER A 845 -24.80 -20.98 23.73
N ASN A 846 -23.84 -20.53 22.91
CA ASN A 846 -22.49 -20.19 23.32
C ASN A 846 -22.15 -18.74 22.89
N LEU A 847 -21.98 -17.86 23.87
CA LEU A 847 -21.73 -16.43 23.64
C LEU A 847 -20.37 -16.13 22.97
N LEU A 848 -19.45 -17.11 22.90
CA LEU A 848 -18.21 -16.97 22.13
C LEU A 848 -18.45 -17.04 20.62
N PHE A 849 -19.57 -17.64 20.20
CA PHE A 849 -19.93 -17.91 18.82
C PHE A 849 -21.34 -17.34 18.54
N PRO A 850 -21.50 -16.00 18.54
CA PRO A 850 -22.78 -15.35 18.24
C PRO A 850 -23.16 -15.53 16.76
N ALA A 851 -24.39 -15.12 16.42
CA ALA A 851 -24.75 -14.93 15.01
C ALA A 851 -23.90 -13.80 14.39
N GLU A 852 -23.70 -13.85 13.09
CA GLU A 852 -22.85 -12.91 12.34
C GLU A 852 -23.61 -12.33 11.13
N ASN A 853 -23.09 -11.26 10.53
CA ASN A 853 -23.56 -10.72 9.24
C ASN A 853 -22.44 -10.74 8.20
N LEU A 854 -22.75 -10.55 6.93
CA LEU A 854 -21.73 -10.55 5.86
C LEU A 854 -21.05 -9.20 5.63
N TYR A 855 -21.32 -8.22 6.49
CA TYR A 855 -20.69 -6.91 6.32
C TYR A 855 -19.21 -6.99 6.67
N GLU A 856 -18.36 -6.78 5.67
CA GLU A 856 -16.93 -6.65 5.86
C GLU A 856 -16.59 -5.28 6.44
N TYR A 857 -15.84 -5.29 7.53
CA TYR A 857 -15.41 -4.08 8.22
C TYR A 857 -13.89 -4.04 8.27
N ARG A 858 -13.32 -2.96 7.72
CA ARG A 858 -11.90 -2.65 7.81
C ARG A 858 -11.70 -1.51 8.78
N ASP A 859 -10.91 -1.73 9.83
CA ASP A 859 -10.64 -0.69 10.82
C ASP A 859 -9.21 -0.75 11.37
N PHE A 860 -8.72 0.42 11.76
CA PHE A 860 -7.45 0.57 12.44
C PHE A 860 -7.68 0.39 13.92
N ILE A 861 -7.33 -0.78 14.45
CA ILE A 861 -7.42 -1.02 15.88
C ILE A 861 -6.10 -0.67 16.53
N THR A 862 -6.16 0.32 17.41
CA THR A 862 -5.07 0.67 18.31
C THR A 862 -5.09 -0.29 19.49
N ASP A 863 -4.18 -1.27 19.53
CA ASP A 863 -4.05 -2.19 20.66
C ASP A 863 -2.97 -1.70 21.62
N ALA A 864 -3.35 -1.39 22.87
CA ALA A 864 -2.45 -0.88 23.90
C ALA A 864 -1.34 -1.87 24.27
N TYR A 865 -1.55 -3.16 24.01
CA TYR A 865 -0.63 -4.24 24.39
C TYR A 865 -0.07 -5.01 23.20
N GLY A 866 -0.30 -4.53 21.96
CA GLY A 866 -0.08 -5.35 20.77
C GLY A 866 -0.95 -6.61 20.79
N THR A 867 -0.82 -7.46 19.77
CA THR A 867 -1.66 -8.64 19.51
C THR A 867 -1.67 -9.68 20.65
N GLY A 868 -2.56 -9.50 21.64
CA GLY A 868 -2.90 -10.48 22.68
C GLY A 868 -2.85 -9.96 24.12
N LYS A 869 -3.46 -10.71 25.07
CA LYS A 869 -3.35 -10.45 26.52
C LYS A 869 -1.94 -10.77 27.03
N GLY A 870 -0.91 -9.98 26.71
CA GLY A 870 0.44 -10.46 27.02
C GLY A 870 1.60 -9.48 27.05
N GLY A 871 1.69 -8.60 28.05
CA GLY A 871 2.92 -7.83 28.34
C GLY A 871 4.15 -8.70 28.67
N ALA A 872 5.35 -8.23 28.30
CA ALA A 872 6.54 -9.07 28.21
C ALA A 872 7.03 -9.70 29.52
N THR A 873 7.51 -10.95 29.47
CA THR A 873 7.83 -11.74 30.69
C THR A 873 9.18 -11.44 31.33
N ASN A 874 10.14 -10.87 30.59
CA ASN A 874 11.52 -10.64 31.08
C ASN A 874 11.81 -9.20 31.51
N TYR A 875 10.83 -8.32 31.35
CA TYR A 875 10.91 -6.94 31.75
C TYR A 875 9.86 -6.77 32.83
N GLY A 876 10.30 -6.71 34.10
CA GLY A 876 9.37 -6.52 35.21
C GLY A 876 8.45 -5.32 34.96
N PRO A 877 7.31 -5.19 35.66
CA PRO A 877 6.33 -4.12 35.43
C PRO A 877 6.89 -2.70 35.52
N ASN A 878 8.14 -2.53 36.01
CA ASN A 878 8.86 -1.27 36.13
C ASN A 878 10.06 -1.15 35.17
N SER A 879 10.20 -2.04 34.17
CA SER A 879 11.26 -1.95 33.18
C SER A 879 10.86 -0.95 32.09
N PRO A 880 11.76 -0.02 31.70
CA PRO A 880 11.52 0.90 30.58
C PRO A 880 11.13 0.16 29.29
N GLN A 881 11.62 -1.06 29.08
CA GLN A 881 11.27 -1.86 27.91
C GLN A 881 9.81 -2.34 27.93
N ASN A 882 9.22 -2.67 29.09
CA ASN A 882 7.82 -3.08 29.17
C ASN A 882 6.86 -1.94 28.77
N ASP A 883 7.22 -0.69 29.05
CA ASP A 883 6.45 0.49 28.65
C ASP A 883 6.76 0.95 27.20
N THR A 884 7.97 0.66 26.68
CA THR A 884 8.40 1.00 25.31
C THR A 884 7.72 0.13 24.24
N TYR A 885 7.22 -1.06 24.60
CA TYR A 885 6.54 -1.98 23.68
C TYR A 885 5.01 -1.89 23.73
N ASN A 886 4.43 -0.90 24.42
CA ASN A 886 3.01 -0.57 24.33
C ASN A 886 2.76 0.22 23.03
N GLY A 887 1.93 -0.32 22.13
CA GLY A 887 1.35 0.45 21.04
C GLY A 887 2.02 0.24 19.68
N GLY A 888 1.49 -0.73 18.94
CA GLY A 888 1.41 -0.67 17.48
C GLY A 888 -0.05 -0.46 17.10
N VAL A 889 -0.28 0.22 15.98
CA VAL A 889 -1.63 0.32 15.40
C VAL A 889 -1.65 -0.52 14.16
N HIS A 890 -2.56 -1.47 14.16
CA HIS A 890 -2.67 -2.51 13.15
C HIS A 890 -4.01 -2.32 12.45
N THR A 891 -4.00 -2.41 11.13
CA THR A 891 -5.23 -2.58 10.37
C THR A 891 -5.70 -4.01 10.60
N ARG A 892 -6.88 -4.19 11.19
CA ARG A 892 -7.49 -5.51 11.30
C ARG A 892 -8.65 -5.59 10.31
N TRP A 893 -8.67 -6.70 9.58
CA TRP A 893 -9.83 -7.09 8.81
C TRP A 893 -10.79 -7.87 9.70
N TYR A 894 -12.07 -7.58 9.54
CA TYR A 894 -13.16 -8.35 10.14
C TYR A 894 -14.05 -8.82 8.99
N ASN A 895 -13.91 -10.08 8.64
CA ASN A 895 -14.88 -10.74 7.77
C ASN A 895 -16.05 -11.10 8.68
N ALA A 896 -17.18 -10.43 8.56
CA ALA A 896 -18.33 -10.66 9.43
C ALA A 896 -18.15 -10.24 10.90
N LEU A 897 -19.00 -9.32 11.37
CA LEU A 897 -19.09 -8.92 12.78
C LEU A 897 -20.21 -9.68 13.50
N PRO A 898 -20.13 -9.82 14.85
CA PRO A 898 -21.27 -10.23 15.64
C PRO A 898 -22.52 -9.41 15.28
N LEU A 899 -23.57 -10.09 14.86
CA LEU A 899 -24.83 -9.48 14.49
C LEU A 899 -25.55 -9.02 15.77
N GLY A 900 -25.74 -7.71 15.91
CA GLY A 900 -26.61 -7.17 16.96
C GLY A 900 -28.09 -7.44 16.66
N THR A 901 -28.54 -6.96 15.49
CA THR A 901 -29.90 -7.14 14.97
C THR A 901 -29.89 -7.07 13.44
N ALA A 902 -30.83 -7.74 12.79
CA ALA A 902 -31.14 -7.59 11.37
C ALA A 902 -32.54 -6.99 11.18
N VAL A 903 -32.80 -6.38 10.03
CA VAL A 903 -34.09 -5.81 9.66
C VAL A 903 -34.64 -6.53 8.43
N THR A 904 -35.94 -6.80 8.42
CA THR A 904 -36.64 -7.40 7.28
C THR A 904 -36.95 -6.37 6.18
N ASP A 905 -36.80 -6.80 4.93
CA ASP A 905 -37.01 -6.01 3.72
C ASP A 905 -38.50 -5.76 3.43
N SER A 906 -38.83 -5.23 2.24
CA SER A 906 -40.22 -5.00 1.81
C SER A 906 -41.05 -6.27 1.63
N ASN A 907 -40.40 -7.43 1.53
CA ASN A 907 -41.03 -8.74 1.42
C ASN A 907 -41.13 -9.45 2.78
N GLY A 908 -40.77 -8.75 3.87
CA GLY A 908 -40.71 -9.31 5.22
C GLY A 908 -39.62 -10.37 5.38
N ARG A 909 -38.58 -10.36 4.55
CA ARG A 909 -37.47 -11.31 4.60
C ARG A 909 -36.16 -10.66 5.02
N THR A 910 -35.26 -11.42 5.63
CA THR A 910 -33.88 -10.98 5.91
C THR A 910 -33.03 -10.97 4.66
N ALA A 911 -31.95 -10.19 4.64
CA ALA A 911 -31.14 -10.00 3.43
C ALA A 911 -30.41 -11.28 3.01
N LEU A 912 -30.43 -11.57 1.70
CA LEU A 912 -29.71 -12.69 1.10
C LEU A 912 -28.20 -12.40 0.97
N PRO A 913 -27.36 -13.44 0.82
CA PRO A 913 -25.91 -13.28 0.88
C PRO A 913 -25.31 -12.29 -0.11
N ARG A 914 -25.78 -12.28 -1.38
CA ARG A 914 -25.30 -11.35 -2.42
C ARG A 914 -26.27 -10.19 -2.67
N SER A 915 -27.08 -9.83 -1.67
CA SER A 915 -27.89 -8.61 -1.73
C SER A 915 -27.01 -7.37 -1.55
N ASP A 916 -27.58 -6.20 -1.84
CA ASP A 916 -26.96 -4.89 -1.55
C ASP A 916 -27.00 -4.50 -0.06
N ASP A 917 -27.45 -5.41 0.82
CA ASP A 917 -27.62 -5.17 2.26
C ASP A 917 -26.94 -6.24 3.16
N PRO A 918 -25.62 -6.47 3.02
CA PRO A 918 -24.91 -7.53 3.76
C PRO A 918 -24.88 -7.33 5.28
N LYS A 919 -25.22 -6.14 5.80
CA LYS A 919 -25.34 -5.88 7.26
C LYS A 919 -26.58 -6.51 7.90
N ASN A 920 -27.61 -6.79 7.09
CA ASN A 920 -28.88 -7.41 7.50
C ASN A 920 -28.98 -8.88 7.09
N SER A 921 -27.91 -9.45 6.53
CA SER A 921 -27.80 -10.89 6.34
C SER A 921 -27.48 -11.56 7.67
N ILE A 922 -27.82 -12.85 7.77
CA ILE A 922 -27.67 -13.60 9.00
C ILE A 922 -26.90 -14.89 8.70
N VAL A 923 -25.80 -15.07 9.41
CA VAL A 923 -24.97 -16.28 9.39
C VAL A 923 -25.03 -16.94 10.77
N LEU A 924 -25.28 -18.25 10.79
CA LEU A 924 -25.29 -19.07 11.98
C LEU A 924 -24.24 -20.17 11.88
N ILE A 925 -23.62 -20.51 13.00
CA ILE A 925 -22.65 -21.60 13.11
C ILE A 925 -23.42 -22.87 13.51
N ASP A 926 -23.30 -23.94 12.75
CA ASP A 926 -23.86 -25.26 13.11
C ASP A 926 -23.07 -25.85 14.29
N TYR A 927 -21.77 -26.05 14.10
CA TYR A 927 -20.90 -26.57 15.14
C TYR A 927 -19.47 -26.02 15.06
N VAL A 928 -18.77 -26.16 16.18
CA VAL A 928 -17.34 -25.89 16.30
C VAL A 928 -16.61 -27.21 16.54
N LEU A 929 -15.65 -27.52 15.67
CA LEU A 929 -14.77 -28.67 15.79
C LEU A 929 -13.43 -28.23 16.37
N THR A 930 -13.04 -28.80 17.51
CA THR A 930 -11.75 -28.56 18.17
C THR A 930 -11.02 -29.88 18.41
N SER A 931 -9.80 -29.82 18.93
CA SER A 931 -9.05 -31.01 19.39
C SER A 931 -8.65 -30.85 20.84
N ASP A 932 -8.82 -31.93 21.61
CA ASP A 932 -8.20 -32.07 22.93
C ASP A 932 -7.23 -33.25 22.89
N ALA A 933 -5.94 -32.93 22.88
CA ALA A 933 -4.85 -33.90 22.82
C ALA A 933 -4.96 -34.90 21.63
N GLY A 934 -5.38 -34.39 20.47
CA GLY A 934 -5.56 -35.18 19.24
C GLY A 934 -6.89 -35.91 19.13
N THR A 935 -7.79 -35.76 20.10
CA THR A 935 -9.18 -36.25 19.99
C THR A 935 -10.08 -35.12 19.55
N LEU A 936 -10.75 -35.28 18.41
CA LEU A 936 -11.69 -34.29 17.90
C LEU A 936 -12.92 -34.16 18.83
N LYS A 937 -13.35 -32.92 19.04
CA LYS A 937 -14.55 -32.57 19.82
C LYS A 937 -15.46 -31.68 18.98
N LYS A 938 -16.71 -32.10 18.84
CA LYS A 938 -17.78 -31.36 18.13
C LYS A 938 -18.72 -30.73 19.15
N GLU A 939 -18.84 -29.40 19.13
CA GLU A 939 -19.82 -28.64 19.89
C GLU A 939 -20.87 -28.08 18.92
N SER A 940 -22.07 -28.68 18.90
CA SER A 940 -23.21 -28.14 18.14
C SER A 940 -23.85 -26.96 18.86
N LEU A 941 -24.25 -25.95 18.10
CA LEU A 941 -24.83 -24.71 18.60
C LEU A 941 -26.34 -24.68 18.33
N THR A 942 -27.05 -24.02 19.24
CA THR A 942 -28.48 -23.73 19.08
C THR A 942 -28.75 -22.26 19.31
N TYR A 943 -29.76 -21.74 18.64
CA TYR A 943 -30.08 -20.32 18.64
C TYR A 943 -31.51 -20.06 19.12
N THR A 944 -31.68 -18.91 19.76
CA THR A 944 -32.98 -18.31 20.02
C THR A 944 -33.10 -17.05 19.19
N LEU A 945 -34.12 -16.99 18.35
CA LEU A 945 -34.47 -15.85 17.51
C LEU A 945 -35.64 -15.10 18.15
N ASN A 946 -35.52 -13.78 18.28
CA ASN A 946 -36.62 -12.91 18.68
C ASN A 946 -36.88 -11.89 17.58
N ALA A 947 -38.07 -11.90 17.01
CA ALA A 947 -38.50 -10.93 15.99
C ALA A 947 -39.56 -10.00 16.59
N ASN A 948 -39.44 -8.71 16.34
CA ASN A 948 -40.37 -7.68 16.78
C ASN A 948 -40.88 -6.89 15.57
N ASP A 949 -42.19 -6.70 15.47
CA ASP A 949 -42.75 -5.83 14.46
C ASP A 949 -42.56 -4.34 14.83
N PRO A 950 -42.77 -3.41 13.89
CA PRO A 950 -42.73 -1.97 14.19
C PRO A 950 -43.77 -1.49 15.21
N SER A 951 -44.81 -2.29 15.52
CA SER A 951 -45.86 -1.96 16.48
C SER A 951 -45.53 -2.40 17.92
N GLY A 952 -44.48 -3.20 18.11
CA GLY A 952 -44.00 -3.71 19.40
C GLY A 952 -44.52 -5.11 19.76
N GLN A 953 -45.22 -5.80 18.85
CA GLN A 953 -45.55 -7.21 18.97
C GLN A 953 -44.33 -8.07 18.65
N SER A 954 -44.21 -9.24 19.28
CA SER A 954 -43.02 -10.07 19.16
C SER A 954 -43.29 -11.56 19.18
N VAL A 955 -42.33 -12.30 18.61
CA VAL A 955 -42.29 -13.76 18.61
C VAL A 955 -40.88 -14.24 18.96
N SER A 956 -40.79 -15.35 19.68
CA SER A 956 -39.53 -15.99 20.07
C SER A 956 -39.48 -17.44 19.63
N LEU A 957 -38.51 -17.80 18.81
CA LEU A 957 -38.26 -19.17 18.33
C LEU A 957 -36.99 -19.70 19.00
N THR A 958 -37.11 -20.76 19.80
CA THR A 958 -35.98 -21.36 20.51
C THR A 958 -35.49 -22.64 19.83
N GLY A 959 -34.22 -22.98 20.09
CA GLY A 959 -33.61 -24.24 19.70
C GLY A 959 -33.34 -24.37 18.20
N ILE A 960 -33.22 -23.27 17.46
CA ILE A 960 -32.86 -23.29 16.03
C ILE A 960 -31.45 -23.88 15.90
N SER A 961 -31.31 -24.95 15.13
CA SER A 961 -30.02 -25.64 14.92
C SER A 961 -29.77 -25.74 13.41
N PRO A 962 -28.82 -24.97 12.85
CA PRO A 962 -28.38 -25.15 11.47
C PRO A 962 -27.83 -26.56 11.25
N ASP A 963 -27.94 -27.08 10.04
CA ASP A 963 -27.39 -28.38 9.64
C ASP A 963 -27.12 -28.41 8.12
N PRO A 964 -26.51 -29.47 7.56
CA PRO A 964 -26.21 -29.55 6.14
C PRO A 964 -27.40 -29.41 5.18
N THR A 965 -28.65 -29.56 5.65
CA THR A 965 -29.85 -29.36 4.80
C THR A 965 -30.10 -27.88 4.44
N TRP A 966 -29.35 -26.96 5.07
CA TRP A 966 -29.36 -25.51 4.83
C TRP A 966 -28.37 -25.09 3.74
N TYR A 967 -27.47 -25.98 3.30
CA TYR A 967 -26.55 -25.72 2.20
C TYR A 967 -27.31 -25.25 0.96
N ARG A 968 -26.73 -24.28 0.25
CA ARG A 968 -27.28 -23.68 -0.96
C ARG A 968 -26.24 -23.79 -2.06
N GLU A 969 -26.61 -24.45 -3.15
CA GLU A 969 -25.80 -24.51 -4.38
C GLU A 969 -25.66 -23.11 -4.99
N ASP A 970 -26.78 -22.40 -5.16
CA ASP A 970 -26.78 -20.95 -5.34
C ASP A 970 -26.99 -20.27 -3.98
N PRO A 971 -26.02 -19.51 -3.44
CA PRO A 971 -26.14 -18.82 -2.16
C PRO A 971 -27.37 -17.92 -2.03
N ASN A 972 -27.89 -17.40 -3.15
CA ASN A 972 -29.08 -16.54 -3.18
C ASN A 972 -30.41 -17.29 -3.32
N ILE A 973 -30.40 -18.62 -3.45
CA ILE A 973 -31.61 -19.44 -3.48
C ILE A 973 -31.70 -20.19 -2.14
N PRO A 974 -32.54 -19.75 -1.19
CA PRO A 974 -32.67 -20.43 0.09
C PRO A 974 -33.20 -21.85 -0.09
N THR A 975 -32.48 -22.80 0.49
CA THR A 975 -32.93 -24.20 0.58
C THR A 975 -33.69 -24.46 1.89
N TYR A 976 -33.54 -23.60 2.88
CA TYR A 976 -34.19 -23.71 4.18
C TYR A 976 -34.58 -22.32 4.70
N THR A 977 -35.86 -21.99 4.63
CA THR A 977 -36.43 -20.72 5.13
C THR A 977 -37.22 -20.98 6.41
N ILE A 978 -36.91 -20.22 7.46
CA ILE A 978 -37.72 -20.21 8.69
C ILE A 978 -38.83 -19.16 8.53
N THR A 979 -40.08 -19.56 8.72
CA THR A 979 -41.21 -18.63 8.80
C THR A 979 -41.52 -18.37 10.26
N ALA A 980 -41.42 -17.12 10.71
CA ALA A 980 -41.78 -16.67 12.06
C ALA A 980 -43.11 -15.92 12.00
N ILE A 981 -44.02 -16.22 12.93
CA ILE A 981 -45.41 -15.74 12.93
C ILE A 981 -45.75 -15.15 14.28
N ILE A 982 -46.29 -13.92 14.29
CA ILE A 982 -46.79 -13.30 15.52
C ILE A 982 -48.01 -14.09 16.03
N PRO A 983 -48.02 -14.57 17.29
CA PRO A 983 -49.13 -15.34 17.83
C PRO A 983 -50.42 -14.51 17.91
N ASP A 984 -51.56 -15.15 17.64
CA ASP A 984 -52.87 -14.54 17.83
C ASP A 984 -53.22 -14.49 19.32
N SER A 985 -53.03 -13.33 19.95
CA SER A 985 -53.39 -13.09 21.36
C SER A 985 -54.89 -13.19 21.68
N SER A 986 -55.76 -13.36 20.68
CA SER A 986 -57.20 -13.52 20.87
C SER A 986 -57.65 -14.96 21.14
N THR A 987 -56.76 -15.94 20.95
CA THR A 987 -57.03 -17.37 21.19
C THR A 987 -56.50 -17.84 22.54
N SER A 988 -57.15 -18.83 23.15
CA SER A 988 -56.70 -19.45 24.41
C SER A 988 -56.01 -20.80 24.21
N GLY A 989 -55.93 -21.28 22.97
CA GLY A 989 -55.27 -22.52 22.58
C GLY A 989 -53.85 -22.28 22.06
N PRO A 990 -53.09 -23.34 21.78
CA PRO A 990 -51.77 -23.23 21.19
C PRO A 990 -51.82 -22.56 19.82
N ASN A 991 -50.85 -21.69 19.53
CA ASN A 991 -50.65 -21.09 18.22
C ASN A 991 -49.36 -21.62 17.58
N THR A 992 -49.37 -21.83 16.27
CA THR A 992 -48.13 -21.99 15.49
C THR A 992 -47.46 -20.63 15.39
N ILE A 993 -46.27 -20.50 15.98
CA ILE A 993 -45.48 -19.26 15.96
C ILE A 993 -44.31 -19.32 14.98
N GLY A 994 -44.09 -20.49 14.37
CA GLY A 994 -43.20 -20.60 13.24
C GLY A 994 -43.15 -22.02 12.70
N PHE A 995 -42.61 -22.15 11.49
CA PHE A 995 -42.37 -23.44 10.86
C PHE A 995 -41.24 -23.34 9.84
N ALA A 996 -40.64 -24.50 9.50
CA ALA A 996 -39.62 -24.62 8.47
C ALA A 996 -39.61 -26.06 7.90
N PRO A 997 -39.14 -26.26 6.66
CA PRO A 997 -38.81 -25.23 5.66
C PRO A 997 -40.08 -24.50 5.15
N SER A 998 -39.90 -23.44 4.36
CA SER A 998 -41.01 -22.80 3.64
C SER A 998 -41.42 -23.63 2.42
N GLU A 999 -42.66 -23.50 1.96
CA GLU A 999 -43.13 -24.16 0.73
C GLU A 999 -42.44 -23.65 -0.54
N ASP A 1000 -41.89 -22.43 -0.49
CA ASP A 1000 -41.13 -21.83 -1.60
C ASP A 1000 -39.71 -22.44 -1.76
N ASN A 1001 -39.24 -23.23 -0.79
CA ASN A 1001 -37.90 -23.82 -0.87
C ASN A 1001 -37.84 -24.97 -1.90
N PRO A 1002 -36.70 -25.17 -2.58
CA PRO A 1002 -36.53 -26.28 -3.49
C PRO A 1002 -36.52 -27.63 -2.75
N PHE A 1003 -37.28 -28.59 -3.28
CA PHE A 1003 -37.32 -29.97 -2.80
C PHE A 1003 -36.77 -30.91 -3.88
N VAL A 1004 -35.48 -31.25 -3.74
CA VAL A 1004 -34.78 -32.13 -4.69
C VAL A 1004 -34.91 -33.58 -4.22
N SER A 1005 -35.34 -34.47 -5.11
CA SER A 1005 -35.50 -35.90 -4.84
C SER A 1005 -34.15 -36.53 -4.44
N GLY A 1006 -34.16 -37.37 -3.41
CA GLY A 1006 -32.96 -38.02 -2.84
C GLY A 1006 -32.32 -37.25 -1.68
N ASN A 1007 -32.57 -35.96 -1.55
CA ASN A 1007 -32.08 -35.17 -0.41
C ASN A 1007 -32.94 -35.39 0.84
N SER A 1008 -32.36 -35.22 2.02
CA SER A 1008 -33.11 -35.17 3.29
C SER A 1008 -33.45 -33.74 3.66
N LYS A 1009 -34.64 -33.52 4.21
CA LYS A 1009 -35.07 -32.22 4.79
C LYS A 1009 -35.60 -32.43 6.20
N LYS A 1010 -35.23 -31.51 7.10
CA LYS A 1010 -35.78 -31.44 8.46
C LYS A 1010 -37.00 -30.53 8.47
N PHE A 1011 -38.16 -31.07 8.81
CA PHE A 1011 -39.38 -30.29 9.04
C PHE A 1011 -39.49 -29.95 10.52
N ARG A 1012 -39.89 -28.71 10.83
CA ARG A 1012 -40.01 -28.23 12.20
C ARG A 1012 -41.19 -27.28 12.39
N VAL A 1013 -41.84 -27.38 13.55
CA VAL A 1013 -42.90 -26.48 14.00
C VAL A 1013 -42.54 -25.87 15.36
N TRP A 1014 -42.76 -24.58 15.52
CA TRP A 1014 -42.66 -23.87 16.79
C TRP A 1014 -44.05 -23.46 17.27
N THR A 1015 -44.26 -23.55 18.59
CA THR A 1015 -45.53 -23.21 19.24
C THR A 1015 -45.28 -22.28 20.43
N ASP A 1016 -46.24 -21.42 20.73
CA ASP A 1016 -46.18 -20.49 21.87
C ASP A 1016 -46.30 -21.18 23.24
N VAL A 1017 -46.82 -22.41 23.26
CA VAL A 1017 -46.98 -23.24 24.46
C VAL A 1017 -46.54 -24.68 24.18
N ALA A 1018 -46.14 -25.40 25.23
CA ALA A 1018 -45.76 -26.80 25.11
C ALA A 1018 -46.97 -27.69 24.79
N LEU A 1019 -46.81 -28.57 23.79
CA LEU A 1019 -47.85 -29.51 23.38
C LEU A 1019 -47.78 -30.82 24.19
N THR A 1020 -48.94 -31.47 24.33
CA THR A 1020 -49.07 -32.79 24.97
C THR A 1020 -49.15 -33.95 23.97
N SER A 1021 -49.47 -33.65 22.70
CA SER A 1021 -49.47 -34.60 21.58
C SER A 1021 -48.85 -33.95 20.35
N MET A 1022 -48.04 -34.70 19.62
CA MET A 1022 -47.37 -34.29 18.38
C MET A 1022 -47.34 -35.50 17.45
N LYS A 1023 -47.83 -35.36 16.22
CA LYS A 1023 -47.88 -36.44 15.21
C LYS A 1023 -47.51 -35.89 13.84
N TRP A 1024 -46.76 -36.68 13.10
CA TRP A 1024 -46.36 -36.39 11.72
C TRP A 1024 -46.94 -37.42 10.78
N TYR A 1025 -47.39 -36.96 9.61
CA TYR A 1025 -47.97 -37.76 8.56
C TYR A 1025 -47.30 -37.45 7.22
N VAL A 1026 -47.08 -38.48 6.42
CA VAL A 1026 -46.70 -38.38 5.00
C VAL A 1026 -47.82 -39.03 4.20
N ASP A 1027 -48.45 -38.29 3.30
CA ASP A 1027 -49.58 -38.76 2.47
C ASP A 1027 -50.72 -39.42 3.28
N GLY A 1028 -50.99 -38.85 4.47
CA GLY A 1028 -52.02 -39.33 5.40
C GLY A 1028 -51.62 -40.53 6.27
N VAL A 1029 -50.41 -41.07 6.12
CA VAL A 1029 -49.88 -42.16 6.96
C VAL A 1029 -49.03 -41.59 8.08
N GLN A 1030 -49.32 -41.93 9.34
CA GLN A 1030 -48.53 -41.47 10.49
C GLN A 1030 -47.12 -42.09 10.44
N VAL A 1031 -46.09 -41.25 10.43
CA VAL A 1031 -44.67 -41.62 10.30
C VAL A 1031 -43.84 -41.34 11.55
N SER A 1032 -44.25 -40.37 12.38
CA SER A 1032 -43.55 -40.04 13.63
C SER A 1032 -44.54 -39.47 14.67
N SER A 1033 -44.16 -39.49 15.95
CA SER A 1033 -44.93 -38.88 17.03
C SER A 1033 -44.04 -38.50 18.21
N GLY A 1034 -44.43 -37.47 18.97
CA GLY A 1034 -43.76 -37.02 20.19
C GLY A 1034 -42.62 -36.01 19.99
N SER A 1035 -42.46 -35.48 18.77
CA SER A 1035 -41.44 -34.49 18.42
C SER A 1035 -42.05 -33.34 17.61
N LEU A 1036 -41.52 -32.13 17.80
CA LEU A 1036 -41.78 -30.95 16.96
C LEU A 1036 -40.94 -30.94 15.67
N GLU A 1037 -40.11 -31.96 15.48
CA GLU A 1037 -39.21 -32.13 14.34
C GLU A 1037 -39.44 -33.48 13.66
N TYR A 1038 -39.27 -33.50 12.33
CA TYR A 1038 -39.35 -34.70 11.52
C TYR A 1038 -38.40 -34.61 10.33
N ASP A 1039 -37.43 -35.53 10.26
CA ASP A 1039 -36.55 -35.68 9.11
C ASP A 1039 -37.21 -36.58 8.05
N TRP A 1040 -37.22 -36.13 6.80
CA TRP A 1040 -37.79 -36.88 5.68
C TRP A 1040 -36.90 -36.80 4.43
N SER A 1041 -36.66 -37.95 3.81
CA SER A 1041 -36.02 -38.02 2.50
C SER A 1041 -37.03 -37.68 1.41
N ILE A 1042 -36.75 -36.63 0.65
CA ILE A 1042 -37.60 -36.18 -0.44
C ILE A 1042 -37.67 -37.27 -1.52
N LEU A 1043 -38.89 -37.70 -1.83
CA LEU A 1043 -39.17 -38.66 -2.90
C LEU A 1043 -39.64 -37.94 -4.16
N GLU A 1044 -39.41 -38.55 -5.32
CA GLU A 1044 -39.88 -38.03 -6.61
C GLU A 1044 -41.42 -37.98 -6.65
N GLY A 1045 -41.96 -36.86 -7.14
CA GLY A 1045 -43.40 -36.64 -7.25
C GLY A 1045 -43.95 -35.77 -6.11
N SER A 1046 -45.28 -35.63 -6.08
CA SER A 1046 -45.97 -34.77 -5.11
C SER A 1046 -46.39 -35.56 -3.86
N HIS A 1047 -46.01 -35.04 -2.70
CA HIS A 1047 -46.25 -35.59 -1.39
C HIS A 1047 -46.80 -34.51 -0.45
N THR A 1048 -47.60 -34.91 0.53
CA THR A 1048 -48.07 -34.01 1.60
C THR A 1048 -47.44 -34.40 2.92
N ILE A 1049 -46.66 -33.49 3.49
CA ILE A 1049 -46.18 -33.60 4.87
C ILE A 1049 -47.16 -32.85 5.77
N HIS A 1050 -47.60 -33.47 6.84
CA HIS A 1050 -48.59 -32.88 7.74
C HIS A 1050 -48.22 -33.11 9.21
N PHE A 1051 -48.28 -32.05 10.00
CA PHE A 1051 -48.10 -32.06 11.44
C PHE A 1051 -49.42 -31.77 12.15
N GLU A 1052 -49.75 -32.60 13.15
CA GLU A 1052 -50.85 -32.38 14.10
C GLU A 1052 -50.29 -32.31 15.53
N GLY A 1053 -50.53 -31.20 16.21
CA GLY A 1053 -50.13 -30.96 17.58
C GLY A 1053 -51.31 -30.56 18.47
N ALA A 1054 -51.32 -30.91 19.75
CA ALA A 1054 -52.39 -30.49 20.67
C ALA A 1054 -51.97 -30.41 22.13
N ASP A 1055 -52.60 -29.51 22.87
CA ASP A 1055 -52.60 -29.45 24.33
C ASP A 1055 -54.03 -29.66 24.89
N THR A 1056 -54.27 -29.32 26.16
CA THR A 1056 -55.62 -29.41 26.74
C THR A 1056 -56.60 -28.34 26.26
N ASN A 1057 -56.12 -27.29 25.59
CA ASN A 1057 -56.86 -26.10 25.21
C ASN A 1057 -57.13 -26.00 23.70
N GLY A 1058 -56.44 -26.78 22.86
CA GLY A 1058 -56.67 -26.81 21.42
C GLY A 1058 -55.65 -27.62 20.63
N ALA A 1059 -55.72 -27.51 19.31
CA ALA A 1059 -54.82 -28.16 18.37
C ALA A 1059 -54.20 -27.14 17.40
N VAL A 1060 -52.97 -27.42 16.96
CA VAL A 1060 -52.24 -26.73 15.90
C VAL A 1060 -51.97 -27.70 14.76
N MET A 1061 -51.99 -27.20 13.54
CA MET A 1061 -51.72 -28.00 12.34
C MET A 1061 -50.82 -27.21 11.40
N GLN A 1062 -49.91 -27.91 10.74
CA GLN A 1062 -49.10 -27.36 9.65
C GLN A 1062 -49.01 -28.40 8.54
N SER A 1063 -49.15 -27.97 7.29
CA SER A 1063 -48.99 -28.86 6.13
C SER A 1063 -47.98 -28.26 5.16
N TRP A 1064 -47.31 -29.12 4.41
CA TRP A 1064 -46.44 -28.75 3.29
C TRP A 1064 -46.84 -29.56 2.07
N SER A 1065 -47.03 -28.87 0.95
CA SER A 1065 -47.11 -29.53 -0.36
C SER A 1065 -45.72 -29.63 -0.96
N VAL A 1066 -45.13 -30.84 -0.94
CA VAL A 1066 -43.76 -31.06 -1.39
C VAL A 1066 -43.77 -31.75 -2.75
N THR A 1067 -43.11 -31.18 -3.75
CA THR A 1067 -42.91 -31.85 -5.05
C THR A 1067 -41.43 -32.11 -5.25
N GLY A 1068 -41.01 -33.37 -5.12
CA GLY A 1068 -39.64 -33.79 -5.37
C GLY A 1068 -39.33 -33.81 -6.86
N VAL A 1069 -38.39 -32.96 -7.28
CA VAL A 1069 -37.88 -32.96 -8.66
C VAL A 1069 -36.57 -33.73 -8.74
N VAL A 1070 -36.38 -34.50 -9.82
CA VAL A 1070 -35.10 -35.14 -10.13
C VAL A 1070 -34.16 -34.07 -10.66
N GLN A 1071 -33.02 -33.84 -10.01
CA GLN A 1071 -31.96 -33.03 -10.61
C GLN A 1071 -31.33 -33.82 -11.77
N VAL A 1072 -31.42 -33.25 -12.97
CA VAL A 1072 -30.54 -33.65 -14.08
C VAL A 1072 -29.17 -33.03 -13.76
N PRO A 1073 -28.06 -33.79 -13.75
CA PRO A 1073 -26.75 -33.22 -13.46
C PRO A 1073 -26.45 -32.13 -14.48
N GLU A 1074 -26.31 -30.87 -14.05
CA GLU A 1074 -25.66 -29.85 -14.86
C GLU A 1074 -24.16 -30.20 -14.90
N GLU A 1075 -23.56 -30.22 -16.10
CA GLU A 1075 -22.11 -30.23 -16.22
C GLU A 1075 -21.53 -28.97 -15.54
N PRO A 1076 -20.31 -29.04 -14.95
CA PRO A 1076 -19.71 -27.92 -14.24
C PRO A 1076 -19.72 -26.65 -15.10
N LYS A 1077 -20.43 -25.63 -14.61
CA LYS A 1077 -20.56 -24.34 -15.29
C LYS A 1077 -19.18 -23.70 -15.40
N VAL A 1078 -18.72 -23.50 -16.63
CA VAL A 1078 -17.68 -22.52 -16.97
C VAL A 1078 -18.29 -21.13 -16.74
N PRO A 1079 -17.60 -20.17 -16.10
CA PRO A 1079 -18.18 -18.86 -15.81
C PRO A 1079 -18.57 -18.14 -17.10
N GLU A 1080 -19.85 -17.77 -17.22
CA GLU A 1080 -20.27 -16.81 -18.24
C GLU A 1080 -19.80 -15.42 -17.83
N SER A 1081 -19.08 -14.76 -18.74
CA SER A 1081 -18.73 -13.35 -18.64
C SER A 1081 -20.01 -12.53 -18.44
N SER A 1082 -20.07 -11.74 -17.36
CA SER A 1082 -21.17 -10.79 -17.13
C SER A 1082 -21.34 -9.84 -18.33
N GLY A 1083 -22.42 -10.04 -19.10
CA GLY A 1083 -22.72 -9.22 -20.27
C GLY A 1083 -24.19 -9.39 -20.66
N GLY A 1084 -25.04 -8.46 -20.20
CA GLY A 1084 -26.48 -8.53 -20.39
C GLY A 1084 -26.97 -8.43 -21.84
N SER A 1085 -27.87 -9.32 -22.21
CA SER A 1085 -29.10 -9.03 -22.99
C SER A 1085 -30.01 -10.27 -22.94
N GLY A 1086 -31.32 -10.08 -22.79
CA GLY A 1086 -32.32 -11.11 -22.42
C GLY A 1086 -32.63 -12.20 -23.46
N THR A 1087 -31.63 -12.79 -24.10
CA THR A 1087 -31.82 -13.94 -25.00
C THR A 1087 -30.83 -15.05 -24.65
N SER A 1088 -31.34 -16.25 -24.37
CA SER A 1088 -30.54 -17.44 -24.05
C SER A 1088 -30.81 -18.58 -25.04
N TYR A 1089 -29.82 -19.45 -25.19
CA TYR A 1089 -29.85 -20.60 -26.10
C TYR A 1089 -29.60 -21.88 -25.29
N THR A 1090 -30.30 -22.96 -25.64
CA THR A 1090 -30.03 -24.30 -25.12
C THR A 1090 -29.78 -25.24 -26.30
N PRO A 1091 -28.68 -26.00 -26.33
CA PRO A 1091 -27.46 -25.77 -25.54
C PRO A 1091 -26.87 -24.37 -25.82
N SER A 1092 -26.26 -23.75 -24.80
CA SER A 1092 -25.61 -22.43 -24.93
C SER A 1092 -24.29 -22.49 -25.69
N ALA A 1093 -23.69 -23.69 -25.79
CA ALA A 1093 -22.46 -23.94 -26.53
C ALA A 1093 -22.68 -23.97 -28.04
N THR A 1094 -21.82 -23.28 -28.80
CA THR A 1094 -21.83 -23.27 -30.28
C THR A 1094 -21.33 -24.58 -30.92
N SER A 1095 -20.85 -25.53 -30.12
CA SER A 1095 -20.46 -26.87 -30.54
C SER A 1095 -20.50 -27.84 -29.36
N PHE A 1096 -21.03 -29.05 -29.57
CA PHE A 1096 -20.97 -30.15 -28.59
C PHE A 1096 -20.81 -31.51 -29.29
N THR A 1097 -20.29 -32.49 -28.56
CA THR A 1097 -20.09 -33.87 -29.02
C THR A 1097 -21.17 -34.76 -28.38
N SER A 1098 -21.97 -35.46 -29.18
CA SER A 1098 -22.95 -36.46 -28.68
C SER A 1098 -22.55 -37.87 -29.12
N SER A 1099 -22.95 -38.88 -28.34
CA SER A 1099 -22.81 -40.27 -28.76
C SER A 1099 -23.87 -40.60 -29.82
N ILE A 1100 -23.58 -41.60 -30.67
CA ILE A 1100 -24.51 -42.04 -31.70
C ILE A 1100 -25.76 -42.63 -31.04
N GLY A 1101 -26.90 -41.94 -31.17
CA GLY A 1101 -28.19 -42.36 -30.63
C GLY A 1101 -28.82 -41.38 -29.64
N ASP A 1102 -28.07 -40.39 -29.16
CA ASP A 1102 -28.57 -39.37 -28.24
C ASP A 1102 -29.43 -38.33 -28.97
N SER A 1103 -30.45 -37.80 -28.28
CA SER A 1103 -31.29 -36.71 -28.78
C SER A 1103 -30.99 -35.41 -28.02
N THR A 1104 -30.79 -34.30 -28.74
CA THR A 1104 -30.60 -32.97 -28.14
C THR A 1104 -31.74 -32.05 -28.53
N ASN A 1105 -32.28 -31.33 -27.55
CA ASN A 1105 -33.27 -30.29 -27.77
C ASN A 1105 -32.58 -28.94 -27.94
N PHE A 1106 -32.96 -28.21 -28.99
CA PHE A 1106 -32.51 -26.83 -29.20
C PHE A 1106 -33.63 -25.88 -28.79
N ILE A 1107 -33.35 -24.99 -27.85
CA ILE A 1107 -34.30 -24.02 -27.27
C ILE A 1107 -33.71 -22.62 -27.42
N VAL A 1108 -34.56 -21.64 -27.71
CA VAL A 1108 -34.23 -20.22 -27.66
C VAL A 1108 -35.23 -19.59 -26.71
N ASP A 1109 -34.76 -19.01 -25.61
CA ASP A 1109 -35.58 -18.30 -24.64
C ASP A 1109 -35.27 -16.80 -24.73
N THR A 1110 -36.31 -15.99 -24.86
CA THR A 1110 -36.18 -14.54 -25.03
C THR A 1110 -37.41 -13.84 -24.49
N ASP A 1111 -37.20 -12.66 -23.91
CA ASP A 1111 -38.25 -11.74 -23.51
C ASP A 1111 -38.87 -10.96 -24.69
N GLU A 1112 -38.32 -11.12 -25.90
CA GLU A 1112 -38.82 -10.48 -27.13
C GLU A 1112 -39.75 -11.38 -27.96
N GLN A 1113 -40.77 -10.78 -28.58
CA GLN A 1113 -41.78 -11.52 -29.34
C GLN A 1113 -41.29 -11.85 -30.77
N PHE A 1114 -41.02 -13.13 -31.08
CA PHE A 1114 -40.65 -13.54 -32.44
C PHE A 1114 -41.78 -13.33 -33.46
N THR A 1115 -41.46 -12.80 -34.63
CA THR A 1115 -42.39 -12.68 -35.77
C THR A 1115 -42.36 -13.91 -36.70
N SER A 1116 -41.30 -14.72 -36.64
CA SER A 1116 -41.19 -16.04 -37.29
C SER A 1116 -39.99 -16.82 -36.73
N THR A 1117 -40.09 -18.15 -36.67
CA THR A 1117 -38.98 -19.05 -36.28
C THR A 1117 -38.80 -20.17 -37.32
N GLN A 1118 -37.56 -20.46 -37.71
CA GLN A 1118 -37.20 -21.58 -38.61
C GLN A 1118 -35.89 -22.22 -38.15
N TRP A 1119 -35.88 -23.55 -38.06
CA TRP A 1119 -34.70 -24.34 -37.73
C TRP A 1119 -34.11 -24.93 -39.01
N TYR A 1120 -32.79 -24.92 -39.14
CA TYR A 1120 -32.11 -25.47 -40.31
C TYR A 1120 -31.21 -26.62 -39.90
N PHE A 1121 -31.31 -27.76 -40.60
CA PHE A 1121 -30.38 -28.87 -40.45
C PHE A 1121 -29.67 -29.11 -41.79
N ASN A 1122 -28.34 -28.95 -41.82
CA ASN A 1122 -27.52 -29.03 -43.04
C ASN A 1122 -28.02 -28.14 -44.20
N GLY A 1123 -28.51 -26.93 -43.88
CA GLY A 1123 -28.95 -25.95 -44.88
C GLY A 1123 -30.36 -26.16 -45.45
N ALA A 1124 -31.15 -27.10 -44.91
CA ALA A 1124 -32.57 -27.26 -45.21
C ALA A 1124 -33.42 -26.83 -44.00
N ALA A 1125 -34.46 -26.03 -44.27
CA ALA A 1125 -35.43 -25.51 -43.29
C ALA A 1125 -36.44 -26.56 -42.82
#